data_AF-A0A2D6PCQ5-F1
#
_entry.id   AF-A0A2D6PCQ5-F1
#
_cell.length_a   1.000
_cell.length_b   1.000
_cell.length_c   1.000
_cell.angle_alpha   90.00
_cell.angle_beta   90.00
_cell.angle_gamma   90.00
#
_symmetry.space_group_name_H-M   'P 1'
#
loop_
_entity.id
_entity.type
_entity.pdbx_description
1 polymer ?
#
loop_
_entity_poly.entity_id
_entity_poly.type
_entity_poly.pdbx_seq_one_letter_code
_entity_poly.pdbx_strand_id
1 'polypeptide(L)'
;MALVSNPQNSSNLFSAFNSQYNINKQSSEDLQDILKSLNIIDPESLSKDDLSILLKRIDDYNGFFTTQQLENIDYRKFNEHVFFDSAVNKVSYSFDRISKIPYDADELENIKYNNKTDGYTSHILKNVYPKSLGYTKFTGDQKLVVYDEQGKLLKDSATKKIGLLNPQSQKFSFDFWLKVDKTNFVNNQVVFNKFLNDADDQNGFICYLTSGLTNDDCYINFLLFIDGNYTKSKCLITNDTWQNVAISVNAASGFKKIGFMINGNIIDKSKITESDRKVRSTSFDEKFKDKDIPFVLGGIFFVSGGAVDQTLTLTIEENQVSFNSFHGSIDEFRFFHKIRSKNTVKKEMNKSIFSQKGLKLYLKMNEPAGEYNNCCLAIDYSGNKLHGLLYNVANNNIQIFTDTSSVKINQDTPVKNEKLVSSPVLNAGYSSIVELRRKLIEQAKKYDNENPNLIFNLMPKHYFLNAAEFNNLPIFSNENDYTVPSSLIKEDGSTIGTPATLSAAMPANNELVNIVLIWARFFDQLKAYISSITNLLNVDYNAINNNKIIGMQIPILCKMYGIKFKELLPFATKEKLNNNNLTYEDIVSSLSIRKIQNLLWQRFLINTQDFLKSKGTTRSIKSTFGAFGIDFSKFINIKEYASFNDISKNNNYEMLELKKDTIDFGNTNELLVTPAYDDLLINDFSNNKSLVKIESIKTQTLRKNNITESYASGFSLNWSLEYFFKFNEAIKEIDVLNDLNGYNSKQCLFRVDTDNAPTLIAYYNKHSNVGSNLGKITINIQPIKNNSSYNIELDILNVDVYNMPKYLCLTQSVDLDKNTITYSAFIDDVGKQIEIKDIQSASLTTSEIVVKDAQGNVLKDLNTIASNDNNLSFYKNTVDLMIGNTNYISNNYLSALIATDKDTTFQGQVYKIRAWDKALSRNEINAHLKDIENTGTDNNNLLNNIIFDFVVNNKTFTTINSINEVKLKDVSNNIYELNDAYEDLNTCKVMTRDTSNDKIFKYESLLCKIQNPKIDEPIGFNRVNVISYKSEGNSLLANNKNQFPSNNMPIDFKYDEVSRVSIDMSIVKIINSDISKMISDINLFTSKISSSQSVFDYSYNEIEKLREDYFSKYSESNFINYSSIGNIFKYFDNIMSSILYDIVPSKVRFEGFNYVYESHILERHKYEYKNKNSTSTIMNPENVYNFSRDIPVSRRNLDYNLNRTLSKE
;
A
#
# COMPACT_ATOMS: atom_id res chain seq x y z
N MET A 1 40.07 28.97 -29.62
CA MET A 1 40.61 29.85 -28.55
C MET A 1 40.42 31.34 -28.87
N ALA A 2 39.26 31.72 -29.42
CA ALA A 2 38.74 33.09 -29.46
C ALA A 2 37.22 32.92 -29.68
N LEU A 3 36.37 33.69 -28.99
CA LEU A 3 34.89 33.57 -28.83
C LEU A 3 34.39 33.12 -27.45
N VAL A 4 35.16 33.37 -26.38
CA VAL A 4 34.65 33.34 -24.99
C VAL A 4 34.79 34.74 -24.40
N SER A 5 33.84 35.64 -24.67
CA SER A 5 33.83 36.97 -24.01
C SER A 5 32.49 37.73 -24.08
N ASN A 6 31.32 37.07 -24.18
CA ASN A 6 30.05 37.79 -24.17
C ASN A 6 28.95 37.12 -23.31
N PRO A 7 28.46 37.76 -22.22
CA PRO A 7 27.44 37.21 -21.31
C PRO A 7 26.05 37.03 -21.91
N GLN A 8 25.77 37.55 -23.11
CA GLN A 8 24.43 37.51 -23.73
C GLN A 8 24.11 36.22 -24.51
N ASN A 9 25.04 35.28 -24.65
CA ASN A 9 24.80 33.99 -25.34
C ASN A 9 24.23 32.89 -24.42
N SER A 10 23.90 33.18 -23.16
CA SER A 10 23.32 32.21 -22.22
C SER A 10 21.88 31.81 -22.58
N SER A 11 21.11 32.68 -23.25
CA SER A 11 19.73 32.39 -23.66
C SER A 11 19.65 31.48 -24.89
N ASN A 12 20.57 31.62 -25.85
CA ASN A 12 20.60 30.80 -27.08
C ASN A 12 21.24 29.42 -26.89
N LEU A 13 22.03 29.22 -25.82
CA LEU A 13 22.52 27.89 -25.44
C LEU A 13 21.49 27.08 -24.63
N PHE A 14 20.58 27.78 -23.92
CA PHE A 14 19.44 27.16 -23.23
C PHE A 14 18.41 26.61 -24.22
N SER A 15 18.22 27.25 -25.37
CA SER A 15 17.33 26.77 -26.44
C SER A 15 17.93 25.58 -27.21
N ALA A 16 19.25 25.53 -27.40
CA ALA A 16 19.92 24.39 -28.02
C ALA A 16 19.86 23.11 -27.16
N PHE A 17 20.00 23.23 -25.84
CA PHE A 17 19.87 22.10 -24.90
C PHE A 17 18.43 21.52 -24.85
N ASN A 18 17.41 22.36 -24.97
CA ASN A 18 16.00 21.95 -25.08
C ASN A 18 15.64 21.26 -26.40
N SER A 19 16.49 21.32 -27.42
CA SER A 19 16.23 20.69 -28.72
C SER A 19 16.70 19.22 -28.80
N GLN A 20 17.70 18.85 -27.99
CA GLN A 20 18.26 17.49 -27.99
C GLN A 20 17.52 16.53 -27.04
N TYR A 21 16.94 17.08 -25.97
CA TYR A 21 15.97 16.39 -25.12
C TYR A 21 14.63 17.09 -25.33
N ASN A 22 13.65 16.39 -25.92
CA ASN A 22 12.28 16.89 -26.14
C ASN A 22 11.59 17.21 -24.79
N ILE A 23 11.95 18.33 -24.18
CA ILE A 23 11.43 18.80 -22.91
C ILE A 23 10.82 20.17 -23.19
N ASN A 24 9.53 20.17 -23.49
CA ASN A 24 8.76 21.39 -23.72
C ASN A 24 8.69 22.24 -22.44
N LYS A 25 9.08 23.52 -22.55
CA LYS A 25 8.76 24.78 -21.85
C LYS A 25 8.18 24.85 -20.40
N GLN A 26 7.77 23.78 -19.73
CA GLN A 26 7.45 23.76 -18.28
C GLN A 26 8.70 23.48 -17.40
N SER A 27 9.82 23.13 -18.01
CA SER A 27 10.98 22.53 -17.34
C SER A 27 11.93 23.46 -16.60
N SER A 28 11.81 24.79 -16.72
CA SER A 28 12.68 25.71 -15.97
C SER A 28 12.27 25.80 -14.50
N GLU A 29 10.97 25.74 -14.20
CA GLU A 29 10.46 25.63 -12.83
C GLU A 29 10.71 24.23 -12.27
N ASP A 30 10.52 23.18 -13.08
CA ASP A 30 10.81 21.80 -12.68
C ASP A 30 12.29 21.56 -12.37
N LEU A 31 13.22 22.15 -13.13
CA LEU A 31 14.66 22.07 -12.84
C LEU A 31 15.01 22.82 -11.56
N GLN A 32 14.40 23.98 -11.31
CA GLN A 32 14.59 24.70 -10.05
C GLN A 32 14.00 23.93 -8.86
N ASP A 33 12.86 23.27 -9.02
CA ASP A 33 12.26 22.45 -7.97
C ASP A 33 13.03 21.14 -7.75
N ILE A 34 13.58 20.53 -8.81
CA ILE A 34 14.52 19.41 -8.70
C ILE A 34 15.79 19.87 -7.98
N LEU A 35 16.41 20.99 -8.36
CA LEU A 35 17.59 21.55 -7.69
C LEU A 35 17.33 21.93 -6.23
N LYS A 36 16.19 22.55 -5.92
CA LYS A 36 15.74 22.81 -4.54
C LYS A 36 15.47 21.52 -3.77
N SER A 37 14.98 20.47 -4.44
CA SER A 37 14.73 19.16 -3.82
C SER A 37 15.99 18.36 -3.53
N LEU A 38 17.08 18.63 -4.26
CA LEU A 38 18.37 17.96 -4.16
C LEU A 38 19.21 18.46 -2.97
N ASN A 39 18.82 19.55 -2.27
CA ASN A 39 19.59 20.13 -1.16
C ASN A 39 21.08 20.37 -1.48
N ILE A 40 21.42 20.63 -2.76
CA ILE A 40 22.82 20.77 -3.18
C ILE A 40 23.39 22.11 -2.72
N ILE A 41 24.67 22.05 -2.39
CA ILE A 41 25.54 23.01 -1.70
C ILE A 41 25.49 24.45 -2.23
N ASP A 42 25.23 24.63 -3.52
CA ASP A 42 24.81 25.91 -4.13
C ASP A 42 24.45 25.64 -5.61
N PRO A 43 23.20 25.85 -6.09
CA PRO A 43 22.84 25.60 -7.49
C PRO A 43 23.69 26.41 -8.48
N GLU A 44 24.18 27.58 -8.05
CA GLU A 44 25.00 28.49 -8.85
C GLU A 44 26.45 28.02 -9.01
N SER A 45 26.92 27.09 -8.18
CA SER A 45 28.29 26.57 -8.19
C SER A 45 28.49 25.32 -9.05
N LEU A 46 27.41 24.70 -9.53
CA LEU A 46 27.46 23.44 -10.27
C LEU A 46 27.90 23.67 -11.72
N SER A 47 28.92 22.93 -12.17
CA SER A 47 29.30 22.92 -13.58
C SER A 47 28.24 22.19 -14.44
N LYS A 48 28.23 22.45 -15.75
CA LYS A 48 27.35 21.75 -16.71
C LYS A 48 27.52 20.22 -16.65
N ASP A 49 28.76 19.77 -16.42
CA ASP A 49 29.09 18.35 -16.33
C ASP A 49 28.54 17.74 -15.03
N ASP A 50 28.61 18.46 -13.91
CA ASP A 50 28.06 18.00 -12.63
C ASP A 50 26.53 17.88 -12.68
N LEU A 51 25.84 18.83 -13.32
CA LEU A 51 24.40 18.75 -13.56
C LEU A 51 24.05 17.55 -14.44
N SER A 52 24.84 17.27 -15.47
CA SER A 52 24.64 16.09 -16.32
C SER A 52 24.82 14.79 -15.54
N ILE A 53 25.77 14.74 -14.59
CA ILE A 53 26.02 13.56 -13.74
C ILE A 53 24.90 13.36 -12.72
N LEU A 54 24.38 14.45 -12.13
CA LEU A 54 23.25 14.43 -11.20
C LEU A 54 21.96 13.94 -11.87
N LEU A 55 21.76 14.31 -13.14
CA LEU A 55 20.59 13.93 -13.92
C LEU A 55 20.73 12.54 -14.57
N LYS A 56 21.96 12.10 -14.90
CA LYS A 56 22.23 10.78 -15.46
C LYS A 56 22.09 9.70 -14.39
N ARG A 57 21.20 8.76 -14.64
CA ARG A 57 20.94 7.63 -13.75
C ARG A 57 21.56 6.36 -14.31
N ILE A 58 21.95 5.45 -13.41
CA ILE A 58 22.44 4.11 -13.77
C ILE A 58 21.35 3.34 -14.54
N ASP A 59 20.08 3.54 -14.22
CA ASP A 59 18.96 2.86 -14.86
C ASP A 59 18.35 3.62 -16.05
N ASP A 60 19.09 4.54 -16.68
CA ASP A 60 18.63 5.24 -17.88
C ASP A 60 18.57 4.30 -19.11
N TYR A 61 17.67 4.62 -20.05
CA TYR A 61 17.49 3.88 -21.30
C TYR A 61 18.48 4.30 -22.41
N ASN A 62 19.34 5.29 -22.14
CA ASN A 62 20.24 5.91 -23.12
C ASN A 62 21.67 5.37 -23.04
N GLY A 63 21.89 4.14 -23.50
CA GLY A 63 23.22 3.58 -23.70
C GLY A 63 23.89 2.98 -22.45
N PHE A 64 25.02 2.30 -22.68
CA PHE A 64 25.87 1.77 -21.62
C PHE A 64 26.96 2.76 -21.23
N PHE A 65 27.11 3.01 -19.93
CA PHE A 65 28.24 3.77 -19.40
C PHE A 65 28.90 3.10 -18.19
N THR A 66 28.24 2.10 -17.57
CA THR A 66 28.83 1.30 -16.49
C THR A 66 28.39 -0.16 -16.58
N THR A 67 29.29 -1.10 -16.22
CA THR A 67 28.99 -2.54 -16.24
C THR A 67 27.94 -2.93 -15.19
N GLN A 68 27.63 -2.03 -14.24
CA GLN A 68 26.53 -2.22 -13.29
C GLN A 68 25.15 -2.29 -13.95
N GLN A 69 25.00 -1.77 -15.16
CA GLN A 69 23.76 -1.82 -15.94
C GLN A 69 23.49 -3.22 -16.53
N LEU A 70 24.50 -4.10 -16.53
CA LEU A 70 24.44 -5.42 -17.14
C LEU A 70 23.82 -6.42 -16.15
N GLU A 71 22.49 -6.43 -16.06
CA GLU A 71 21.73 -7.37 -15.21
C GLU A 71 21.71 -8.80 -15.78
N ASN A 72 22.14 -9.00 -17.03
CA ASN A 72 22.18 -10.30 -17.68
C ASN A 72 23.40 -11.17 -17.31
N ILE A 73 24.40 -10.60 -16.63
CA ILE A 73 25.63 -11.28 -16.21
C ILE A 73 25.46 -11.78 -14.77
N ASP A 74 25.73 -13.06 -14.53
CA ASP A 74 25.77 -13.63 -13.18
C ASP A 74 27.14 -13.41 -12.54
N TYR A 75 27.25 -12.33 -11.77
CA TYR A 75 28.47 -11.98 -11.01
C TYR A 75 28.85 -12.98 -9.90
N ARG A 76 28.06 -14.04 -9.66
CA ARG A 76 28.45 -15.13 -8.76
C ARG A 76 29.44 -16.10 -9.40
N LYS A 77 29.50 -16.13 -10.74
CA LYS A 77 30.38 -17.04 -11.47
C LYS A 77 31.47 -16.24 -12.19
N PHE A 78 32.72 -16.47 -11.80
CA PHE A 78 33.86 -15.76 -12.38
C PHE A 78 33.99 -15.96 -13.89
N ASN A 79 33.53 -17.09 -14.44
CA ASN A 79 33.56 -17.38 -15.88
C ASN A 79 32.71 -16.44 -16.76
N GLU A 80 31.73 -15.72 -16.20
CA GLU A 80 30.88 -14.80 -16.96
C GLU A 80 31.43 -13.37 -16.99
N HIS A 81 32.39 -13.01 -16.11
CA HIS A 81 32.84 -11.63 -15.96
C HIS A 81 34.35 -11.45 -15.70
N VAL A 82 35.13 -12.53 -15.61
CA VAL A 82 36.60 -12.51 -15.48
C VAL A 82 37.18 -13.38 -16.58
N PHE A 83 37.71 -12.75 -17.64
CA PHE A 83 38.27 -13.46 -18.78
C PHE A 83 39.79 -13.37 -18.76
N PHE A 84 40.32 -12.15 -18.64
CA PHE A 84 41.75 -11.84 -18.69
C PHE A 84 42.32 -11.42 -17.33
N ASP A 85 41.55 -10.77 -16.46
CA ASP A 85 42.00 -10.39 -15.10
C ASP A 85 42.17 -11.61 -14.20
N SER A 86 42.91 -11.45 -13.10
CA SER A 86 42.90 -12.42 -12.00
C SER A 86 41.66 -12.21 -11.13
N ALA A 87 40.89 -13.27 -10.90
CA ALA A 87 39.75 -13.24 -10.00
C ALA A 87 40.18 -12.86 -8.57
N VAL A 88 41.35 -13.32 -8.10
CA VAL A 88 41.87 -12.99 -6.76
C VAL A 88 42.14 -11.48 -6.64
N ASN A 89 42.76 -10.90 -7.66
CA ASN A 89 43.02 -9.48 -7.75
C ASN A 89 41.71 -8.67 -7.83
N LYS A 90 40.73 -9.14 -8.60
CA LYS A 90 39.41 -8.50 -8.73
C LYS A 90 38.65 -8.47 -7.41
N VAL A 91 38.61 -9.60 -6.68
CA VAL A 91 38.03 -9.66 -5.32
C VAL A 91 38.73 -8.68 -4.39
N SER A 92 40.07 -8.70 -4.35
CA SER A 92 40.85 -7.82 -3.48
C SER A 92 40.61 -6.34 -3.77
N TYR A 93 40.53 -5.97 -5.05
CA TYR A 93 40.20 -4.62 -5.47
C TYR A 93 38.77 -4.23 -5.11
N SER A 94 37.79 -5.12 -5.24
CA SER A 94 36.42 -4.83 -4.82
C SER A 94 36.32 -4.52 -3.33
N PHE A 95 37.00 -5.29 -2.47
CA PHE A 95 37.06 -5.01 -1.03
C PHE A 95 37.76 -3.68 -0.73
N ASP A 96 38.94 -3.41 -1.31
CA ASP A 96 39.65 -2.13 -1.12
C ASP A 96 38.81 -0.93 -1.62
N ARG A 97 38.10 -1.11 -2.74
CA ARG A 97 37.21 -0.09 -3.28
C ARG A 97 36.05 0.18 -2.33
N ILE A 98 35.41 -0.86 -1.79
CA ILE A 98 34.30 -0.74 -0.82
C ILE A 98 34.76 -0.09 0.48
N SER A 99 35.96 -0.41 0.98
CA SER A 99 36.54 0.26 2.16
C SER A 99 36.78 1.76 1.94
N LYS A 100 36.89 2.20 0.68
CA LYS A 100 37.05 3.62 0.29
C LYS A 100 35.73 4.27 -0.16
N ILE A 101 34.58 3.76 0.29
CA ILE A 101 33.30 4.44 0.06
C ILE A 101 33.34 5.83 0.72
N PRO A 102 32.94 6.90 0.00
CA PRO A 102 32.99 8.27 0.52
C PRO A 102 31.82 8.52 1.48
N TYR A 103 31.87 7.88 2.65
CA TYR A 103 30.82 7.91 3.67
C TYR A 103 30.59 9.32 4.25
N ASP A 104 31.61 10.17 4.24
CA ASP A 104 31.59 11.53 4.78
C ASP A 104 31.47 12.61 3.70
N ALA A 105 31.23 12.23 2.44
CA ALA A 105 31.15 13.15 1.32
C ALA A 105 29.72 13.65 1.03
N ASP A 106 29.64 14.60 0.10
CA ASP A 106 28.36 15.09 -0.41
C ASP A 106 27.66 14.07 -1.33
N GLU A 107 26.41 14.37 -1.70
CA GLU A 107 25.62 13.48 -2.56
C GLU A 107 26.26 13.33 -3.96
N LEU A 108 26.90 14.39 -4.48
CA LEU A 108 27.51 14.41 -5.80
C LEU A 108 28.72 13.47 -5.90
N GLU A 109 29.62 13.52 -4.91
CA GLU A 109 30.78 12.64 -4.85
C GLU A 109 30.36 11.17 -4.67
N ASN A 110 29.33 10.91 -3.88
CA ASN A 110 28.73 9.58 -3.77
C ASN A 110 28.20 9.07 -5.12
N ILE A 111 27.52 9.92 -5.90
CA ILE A 111 27.06 9.57 -7.26
C ILE A 111 28.27 9.32 -8.19
N LYS A 112 29.29 10.17 -8.15
CA LYS A 112 30.53 10.00 -8.94
C LYS A 112 31.25 8.70 -8.60
N TYR A 113 31.31 8.34 -7.32
CA TYR A 113 31.86 7.07 -6.86
C TYR A 113 31.05 5.90 -7.40
N ASN A 114 29.72 5.92 -7.23
CA ASN A 114 28.81 4.89 -7.72
C ASN A 114 28.84 4.75 -9.24
N ASN A 115 29.05 5.80 -10.02
CA ASN A 115 29.17 5.68 -11.48
C ASN A 115 30.50 5.03 -11.91
N LYS A 116 31.57 5.20 -11.13
CA LYS A 116 32.90 4.64 -11.39
C LYS A 116 33.07 3.19 -10.91
N THR A 117 32.22 2.69 -10.01
CA THR A 117 32.29 1.30 -9.56
C THR A 117 31.96 0.34 -10.70
N ASP A 118 32.64 -0.78 -10.76
CA ASP A 118 32.37 -1.85 -11.72
C ASP A 118 31.18 -2.73 -11.25
N GLY A 119 30.63 -3.51 -12.18
CA GLY A 119 29.49 -4.39 -11.91
C GLY A 119 29.74 -5.42 -10.81
N TYR A 120 30.94 -6.00 -10.73
CA TYR A 120 31.28 -6.99 -9.72
C TYR A 120 31.39 -6.37 -8.32
N THR A 121 32.09 -5.24 -8.18
CA THR A 121 32.14 -4.50 -6.90
C THR A 121 30.75 -4.06 -6.44
N SER A 122 29.90 -3.58 -7.37
CA SER A 122 28.50 -3.24 -7.08
C SER A 122 27.69 -4.45 -6.63
N HIS A 123 27.91 -5.63 -7.22
CA HIS A 123 27.28 -6.89 -6.79
C HIS A 123 27.70 -7.29 -5.38
N ILE A 124 29.00 -7.23 -5.06
CA ILE A 124 29.50 -7.52 -3.72
C ILE A 124 28.83 -6.57 -2.73
N LEU A 125 28.89 -5.25 -2.96
CA LEU A 125 28.29 -4.25 -2.07
C LEU A 125 26.78 -4.45 -1.88
N LYS A 126 26.04 -4.77 -2.95
CA LYS A 126 24.58 -4.89 -2.89
C LYS A 126 24.09 -6.21 -2.31
N ASN A 127 24.76 -7.34 -2.57
CA ASN A 127 24.18 -8.66 -2.30
C ASN A 127 24.96 -9.49 -1.27
N VAL A 128 26.24 -9.20 -1.06
CA VAL A 128 27.15 -10.11 -0.33
C VAL A 128 27.81 -9.43 0.87
N TYR A 129 28.19 -8.17 0.73
CA TYR A 129 28.91 -7.42 1.75
C TYR A 129 28.04 -7.18 3.01
N PRO A 130 28.57 -7.39 4.22
CA PRO A 130 27.84 -7.14 5.46
C PRO A 130 27.37 -5.69 5.57
N LYS A 131 26.11 -5.52 5.99
CA LYS A 131 25.46 -4.23 6.22
C LYS A 131 24.87 -4.25 7.61
N SER A 132 24.84 -3.08 8.24
CA SER A 132 24.35 -2.96 9.60
C SER A 132 23.48 -1.71 9.71
N LEU A 133 22.32 -1.90 10.32
CA LEU A 133 21.46 -0.84 10.84
C LEU A 133 21.47 -1.02 12.35
N GLY A 134 21.55 0.05 13.10
CA GLY A 134 21.59 -0.08 14.54
C GLY A 134 21.65 1.25 15.23
N TYR A 135 21.50 1.19 16.55
CA TYR A 135 21.56 2.33 17.43
C TYR A 135 22.41 2.01 18.66
N THR A 136 22.75 3.04 19.44
CA THR A 136 23.52 2.88 20.68
C THR A 136 22.62 2.99 21.90
N LYS A 137 22.64 1.96 22.75
CA LYS A 137 21.97 1.92 24.05
C LYS A 137 22.94 2.29 25.17
N PHE A 138 22.50 3.17 26.06
CA PHE A 138 23.19 3.62 27.26
C PHE A 138 22.46 3.10 28.49
N THR A 139 23.21 2.51 29.42
CA THR A 139 22.74 1.95 30.70
C THR A 139 23.42 2.64 31.89
N GLY A 140 23.91 3.87 31.72
CA GLY A 140 24.58 4.64 32.76
C GLY A 140 26.12 4.67 32.64
N ASP A 141 26.77 3.52 32.53
CA ASP A 141 28.25 3.46 32.58
C ASP A 141 28.92 3.82 31.25
N GLN A 142 28.18 3.75 30.14
CA GLN A 142 28.74 4.00 28.81
C GLN A 142 28.75 5.49 28.48
N LYS A 143 29.83 5.93 27.83
CA LYS A 143 30.00 7.29 27.33
C LYS A 143 30.55 7.25 25.92
N LEU A 144 29.93 8.00 25.01
CA LEU A 144 30.52 8.23 23.69
C LEU A 144 31.19 9.60 23.68
N VAL A 145 32.50 9.60 23.47
CA VAL A 145 33.33 10.81 23.54
C VAL A 145 33.85 11.14 22.14
N VAL A 146 33.53 12.34 21.66
CA VAL A 146 34.00 12.90 20.38
C VAL A 146 34.97 14.02 20.70
N TYR A 147 36.19 13.95 20.17
CA TYR A 147 37.19 15.00 20.32
C TYR A 147 36.98 16.11 19.29
N ASP A 148 37.08 17.37 19.68
CA ASP A 148 36.89 18.54 18.81
C ASP A 148 38.17 18.90 18.04
N GLU A 149 38.84 17.88 17.49
CA GLU A 149 40.05 17.97 16.66
C GLU A 149 39.90 17.05 15.44
N GLN A 150 40.02 17.61 14.24
CA GLN A 150 39.86 16.85 12.99
C GLN A 150 40.92 15.75 12.84
N GLY A 151 40.47 14.52 12.59
CA GLY A 151 41.33 13.39 12.28
C GLY A 151 42.24 12.92 13.43
N LYS A 152 41.90 13.26 14.69
CA LYS A 152 42.71 12.88 15.87
C LYS A 152 42.86 11.37 16.03
N LEU A 153 41.76 10.62 15.85
CA LEU A 153 41.70 9.18 16.09
C LEU A 153 42.31 8.36 14.95
N LEU A 154 41.86 8.61 13.71
CA LEU A 154 42.24 7.80 12.54
C LEU A 154 43.39 8.40 11.71
N LYS A 155 43.85 9.62 12.02
CA LYS A 155 44.89 10.36 11.26
C LYS A 155 44.57 10.47 9.77
N ASP A 156 43.29 10.61 9.45
CA ASP A 156 42.70 10.60 8.11
C ASP A 156 42.55 12.00 7.49
N SER A 157 42.97 13.06 8.20
CA SER A 157 43.03 14.43 7.71
C SER A 157 44.47 14.96 7.73
N ALA A 158 44.90 15.56 6.62
CA ALA A 158 46.18 16.28 6.54
C ALA A 158 46.14 17.62 7.30
N THR A 159 44.95 18.21 7.48
CA THR A 159 44.75 19.47 8.18
C THR A 159 44.11 19.25 9.54
N LYS A 160 44.76 19.73 10.61
CA LYS A 160 44.25 19.67 11.98
C LYS A 160 43.59 21.00 12.35
N LYS A 161 42.27 21.09 12.19
CA LYS A 161 41.48 22.21 12.72
C LYS A 161 40.90 21.80 14.08
N ILE A 162 41.02 22.69 15.05
CA ILE A 162 40.51 22.52 16.42
C ILE A 162 39.31 23.45 16.62
N GLY A 163 38.29 22.97 17.35
CA GLY A 163 37.16 23.78 17.77
C GLY A 163 36.09 23.99 16.69
N LEU A 164 35.83 22.95 15.89
CA LEU A 164 34.83 23.00 14.82
C LEU A 164 33.40 22.90 15.35
N LEU A 165 33.22 22.26 16.51
CA LEU A 165 31.93 22.15 17.20
C LEU A 165 31.54 23.42 17.97
N ASN A 166 32.37 24.47 17.94
CA ASN A 166 32.04 25.79 18.48
C ASN A 166 31.11 26.55 17.52
N PRO A 167 29.84 26.83 17.87
CA PRO A 167 28.91 27.56 17.01
C PRO A 167 29.16 29.08 16.93
N GLN A 168 30.11 29.63 17.69
CA GLN A 168 30.47 31.07 17.72
C GLN A 168 29.25 31.97 17.98
N SER A 169 28.94 32.93 17.09
CA SER A 169 27.73 33.79 17.20
C SER A 169 26.51 33.22 16.46
N GLN A 170 26.66 32.09 15.76
CA GLN A 170 25.68 31.59 14.80
C GLN A 170 24.51 30.88 15.47
N LYS A 171 23.42 30.74 14.70
CA LYS A 171 22.26 29.94 15.07
C LYS A 171 22.59 28.48 14.80
N PHE A 172 22.24 27.57 15.72
CA PHE A 172 22.56 26.15 15.59
C PHE A 172 21.37 25.28 15.96
N SER A 173 21.41 24.00 15.57
CA SER A 173 20.37 23.03 15.91
C SER A 173 20.92 21.61 16.05
N PHE A 174 20.25 20.81 16.88
CA PHE A 174 20.42 19.37 17.01
C PHE A 174 19.21 18.64 16.44
N ASP A 175 19.42 17.45 15.89
CA ASP A 175 18.38 16.54 15.41
C ASP A 175 18.83 15.11 15.68
N PHE A 176 18.06 14.34 16.44
CA PHE A 176 18.38 12.96 16.81
C PHE A 176 17.13 12.19 17.21
N TRP A 177 17.21 10.86 17.18
CA TRP A 177 16.19 9.99 17.74
C TRP A 177 16.56 9.59 19.17
N LEU A 178 15.56 9.63 20.04
CA LEU A 178 15.70 9.34 21.46
C LEU A 178 14.62 8.35 21.90
N LYS A 179 15.02 7.35 22.67
CA LYS A 179 14.12 6.48 23.45
C LYS A 179 14.62 6.45 24.89
N VAL A 180 13.76 6.75 25.84
CA VAL A 180 14.12 6.84 27.26
C VAL A 180 13.57 5.62 27.99
N ASP A 181 14.41 4.93 28.75
CA ASP A 181 14.01 3.70 29.46
C ASP A 181 13.27 4.06 30.76
N LYS A 182 12.05 3.54 30.94
CA LYS A 182 11.22 3.82 32.14
C LYS A 182 11.75 3.16 33.42
N THR A 183 12.27 1.93 33.31
CA THR A 183 12.52 1.06 34.48
C THR A 183 13.63 1.57 35.41
N ASN A 184 14.60 2.32 34.88
CA ASN A 184 15.76 2.83 35.62
C ASN A 184 15.89 4.36 35.49
N PHE A 185 14.77 5.07 35.39
CA PHE A 185 14.81 6.52 35.25
C PHE A 185 15.31 7.19 36.53
N VAL A 186 16.36 8.01 36.40
CA VAL A 186 16.92 8.86 37.45
C VAL A 186 16.73 10.31 37.03
N ASN A 187 16.56 11.23 37.97
CA ASN A 187 16.43 12.64 37.62
C ASN A 187 17.77 13.23 37.14
N ASN A 188 17.73 14.26 36.29
CA ASN A 188 18.90 14.97 35.74
C ASN A 188 19.87 14.13 34.88
N GLN A 189 19.36 13.23 34.05
CA GLN A 189 20.19 12.39 33.16
C GLN A 189 20.70 13.14 31.94
N VAL A 190 22.02 13.20 31.72
CA VAL A 190 22.62 13.95 30.60
C VAL A 190 22.65 13.12 29.32
N VAL A 191 21.88 13.53 28.32
CA VAL A 191 21.83 12.91 26.98
C VAL A 191 23.09 13.25 26.20
N PHE A 192 23.44 14.53 26.13
CA PHE A 192 24.69 15.00 25.54
C PHE A 192 25.13 16.35 26.13
N ASN A 193 26.43 16.63 26.09
CA ASN A 193 26.99 17.92 26.50
C ASN A 193 28.29 18.26 25.76
N LYS A 194 28.58 19.56 25.71
CA LYS A 194 29.92 20.12 25.50
C LYS A 194 30.01 21.34 26.39
N PHE A 195 30.67 21.20 27.54
CA PHE A 195 30.66 22.22 28.59
C PHE A 195 32.05 22.44 29.19
N LEU A 196 32.45 23.70 29.27
CA LEU A 196 33.64 24.13 29.99
C LEU A 196 33.23 24.57 31.40
N ASN A 197 33.72 23.87 32.41
CA ASN A 197 33.47 24.19 33.82
C ASN A 197 34.69 24.86 34.46
N ASP A 198 35.02 26.07 34.01
CA ASP A 198 36.01 26.92 34.68
C ASP A 198 35.30 27.91 35.61
N ALA A 199 35.89 28.19 36.78
CA ALA A 199 35.31 29.06 37.80
C ALA A 199 35.03 30.49 37.33
N ASP A 200 35.82 30.99 36.37
CA ASP A 200 35.74 32.36 35.87
C ASP A 200 35.03 32.48 34.50
N ASP A 201 34.86 31.38 33.74
CA ASP A 201 34.40 31.39 32.33
C ASP A 201 33.56 30.14 31.97
N GLN A 202 32.39 29.94 32.59
CA GLN A 202 31.49 28.84 32.23
C GLN A 202 30.85 29.05 30.85
N ASN A 203 31.14 28.14 29.92
CA ASN A 203 30.72 28.25 28.52
C ASN A 203 30.33 26.88 27.95
N GLY A 204 29.19 26.78 27.27
CA GLY A 204 28.77 25.56 26.57
C GLY A 204 27.28 25.26 26.66
N PHE A 205 26.91 24.00 26.38
CA PHE A 205 25.53 23.55 26.42
C PHE A 205 25.39 22.11 26.94
N ILE A 206 24.25 21.84 27.58
CA ILE A 206 23.92 20.57 28.22
C ILE A 206 22.47 20.22 27.89
N CYS A 207 22.23 19.02 27.37
CA CYS A 207 20.89 18.46 27.20
C CYS A 207 20.67 17.32 28.19
N TYR A 208 19.61 17.41 29.00
CA TYR A 208 19.36 16.46 30.08
C TYR A 208 17.88 16.21 30.34
N LEU A 209 17.55 15.07 30.96
CA LEU A 209 16.19 14.63 31.24
C LEU A 209 15.81 14.82 32.71
N THR A 210 14.55 15.17 32.95
CA THR A 210 13.95 15.22 34.30
C THR A 210 12.61 14.51 34.34
N SER A 211 12.17 14.05 35.51
CA SER A 211 10.88 13.36 35.65
C SER A 211 9.70 14.22 35.18
N GLY A 212 8.73 13.60 34.49
CA GLY A 212 7.54 14.25 33.96
C GLY A 212 6.43 14.47 35.00
N LEU A 213 5.21 14.76 34.52
CA LEU A 213 4.02 14.88 35.38
C LEU A 213 3.40 13.53 35.72
N THR A 214 3.55 12.56 34.82
CA THR A 214 3.12 11.17 34.99
C THR A 214 4.35 10.25 34.96
N ASN A 215 4.20 9.01 35.41
CA ASN A 215 5.28 8.01 35.36
C ASN A 215 5.64 7.58 33.93
N ASP A 216 4.81 7.95 32.95
CA ASP A 216 5.01 7.63 31.52
C ASP A 216 5.67 8.78 30.75
N ASP A 217 5.82 9.95 31.37
CA ASP A 217 6.40 11.13 30.73
C ASP A 217 7.74 11.53 31.36
N CYS A 218 8.60 12.14 30.55
CA CYS A 218 9.75 12.89 31.05
C CYS A 218 9.91 14.24 30.32
N TYR A 219 10.63 15.16 30.94
CA TYR A 219 10.97 16.44 30.31
C TYR A 219 12.38 16.37 29.75
N ILE A 220 12.54 16.71 28.47
CA ILE A 220 13.84 17.05 27.90
C ILE A 220 14.13 18.54 28.15
N ASN A 221 15.26 18.79 28.81
CA ASN A 221 15.76 20.12 29.15
C ASN A 221 16.98 20.43 28.28
N PHE A 222 17.07 21.67 27.82
CA PHE A 222 18.26 22.20 27.16
C PHE A 222 18.74 23.44 27.93
N LEU A 223 19.99 23.40 28.34
CA LEU A 223 20.65 24.43 29.14
C LEU A 223 21.83 24.99 28.36
N LEU A 224 21.87 26.31 28.25
CA LEU A 224 22.89 27.05 27.48
C LEU A 224 23.59 28.04 28.40
N PHE A 225 24.93 27.99 28.44
CA PHE A 225 25.77 28.94 29.17
C PHE A 225 26.64 29.75 28.21
N ILE A 226 26.65 31.07 28.42
CA ILE A 226 27.59 32.00 27.77
C ILE A 226 28.11 32.96 28.84
N ASP A 227 29.42 32.94 29.08
CA ASP A 227 30.15 33.80 30.03
C ASP A 227 29.49 33.82 31.42
N GLY A 228 29.19 32.63 31.97
CA GLY A 228 28.56 32.46 33.28
C GLY A 228 27.04 32.76 33.34
N ASN A 229 26.45 33.34 32.29
CA ASN A 229 25.00 33.52 32.20
C ASN A 229 24.35 32.30 31.54
N TYR A 230 23.16 31.90 32.00
CA TYR A 230 22.44 30.76 31.44
C TYR A 230 21.00 31.05 31.03
N THR A 231 20.51 30.25 30.08
CA THR A 231 19.10 30.14 29.74
C THR A 231 18.71 28.67 29.60
N LYS A 232 17.53 28.33 30.10
CA LYS A 232 17.01 26.96 30.16
C LYS A 232 15.64 26.89 29.50
N SER A 233 15.36 25.81 28.79
CA SER A 233 14.03 25.52 28.27
C SER A 233 13.73 24.03 28.36
N LYS A 234 12.46 23.68 28.65
CA LYS A 234 12.02 22.29 28.78
C LYS A 234 10.83 21.94 27.90
N CYS A 235 10.75 20.68 27.50
CA CYS A 235 9.72 20.10 26.63
C CYS A 235 9.33 18.70 27.10
N LEU A 236 8.04 18.33 27.02
CA LEU A 236 7.55 17.01 27.40
C LEU A 236 7.82 15.97 26.29
N ILE A 237 8.26 14.77 26.68
CA ILE A 237 8.46 13.58 25.84
C ILE A 237 7.93 12.33 26.57
N THR A 238 7.65 11.25 25.84
CA THR A 238 7.11 10.00 26.42
C THR A 238 8.20 8.96 26.59
N ASN A 239 8.16 8.21 27.69
CA ASN A 239 9.08 7.11 27.96
C ASN A 239 8.78 5.88 27.08
N ASP A 240 9.76 4.97 26.97
CA ASP A 240 9.73 3.69 26.24
C ASP A 240 9.33 3.73 24.75
N THR A 241 9.23 4.92 24.17
CA THR A 241 8.84 5.14 22.78
C THR A 241 9.91 5.96 22.04
N TRP A 242 10.17 5.61 20.78
CA TRP A 242 11.10 6.38 19.94
C TRP A 242 10.48 7.70 19.54
N GLN A 243 11.17 8.80 19.81
CA GLN A 243 10.76 10.14 19.41
C GLN A 243 11.93 10.88 18.76
N ASN A 244 11.67 11.53 17.61
CA ASN A 244 12.62 12.43 16.99
C ASN A 244 12.59 13.77 17.71
N VAL A 245 13.73 14.22 18.21
CA VAL A 245 13.88 15.47 18.94
C VAL A 245 14.79 16.41 18.16
N ALA A 246 14.24 17.55 17.76
CA ALA A 246 15.02 18.63 17.16
C ALA A 246 15.00 19.88 18.05
N ILE A 247 16.20 20.33 18.43
CA ILE A 247 16.42 21.49 19.31
C ILE A 247 17.06 22.58 18.46
N SER A 248 16.50 23.79 18.49
CA SER A 248 17.01 24.93 17.73
C SER A 248 17.34 26.10 18.65
N VAL A 249 18.49 26.73 18.44
CA VAL A 249 18.92 27.92 19.17
C VAL A 249 19.03 29.08 18.20
N ASN A 250 18.16 30.07 18.37
CA ASN A 250 18.05 31.25 17.53
C ASN A 250 18.39 32.53 18.33
N ALA A 251 18.76 33.59 17.63
CA ALA A 251 18.81 34.94 18.18
C ALA A 251 17.50 35.66 17.86
N ALA A 252 16.71 36.00 18.88
CA ALA A 252 15.48 36.78 18.74
C ALA A 252 15.52 37.96 19.71
N SER A 253 15.29 39.18 19.19
CA SER A 253 15.28 40.41 19.99
C SER A 253 16.56 40.63 20.84
N GLY A 254 17.72 40.22 20.32
CA GLY A 254 19.02 40.37 20.99
C GLY A 254 19.36 39.31 22.05
N PHE A 255 18.46 38.36 22.34
CA PHE A 255 18.67 37.24 23.26
C PHE A 255 18.69 35.89 22.53
N LYS A 256 19.36 34.90 23.11
CA LYS A 256 19.30 33.50 22.64
C LYS A 256 17.98 32.90 23.07
N LYS A 257 17.31 32.23 22.14
CA LYS A 257 16.03 31.54 22.33
C LYS A 257 16.15 30.09 21.90
N ILE A 258 15.66 29.18 22.74
CA ILE A 258 15.63 27.74 22.47
C ILE A 258 14.23 27.36 21.98
N GLY A 259 14.14 26.54 20.94
CA GLY A 259 12.89 26.01 20.41
C GLY A 259 12.97 24.50 20.22
N PHE A 260 11.87 23.80 20.51
CA PHE A 260 11.76 22.35 20.38
C PHE A 260 10.80 21.94 19.27
N MET A 261 11.13 20.83 18.63
CA MET A 261 10.29 20.11 17.70
C MET A 261 10.33 18.63 18.03
N ILE A 262 9.16 18.01 18.19
CA ILE A 262 9.04 16.57 18.49
C ILE A 262 8.30 15.91 17.34
N ASN A 263 8.88 14.83 16.79
CA ASN A 263 8.38 14.11 15.61
C ASN A 263 8.06 15.05 14.42
N GLY A 264 8.91 16.07 14.25
CA GLY A 264 8.77 17.10 13.22
C GLY A 264 7.60 18.07 13.41
N ASN A 265 6.87 18.02 14.54
CA ASN A 265 5.84 18.99 14.88
C ASN A 265 6.42 20.10 15.77
N ILE A 266 6.04 21.35 15.49
CA ILE A 266 6.39 22.49 16.34
C ILE A 266 5.50 22.42 17.56
N ILE A 267 6.09 22.52 18.75
CA ILE A 267 5.36 22.52 20.01
C ILE A 267 4.89 23.94 20.32
N ASP A 268 3.64 24.07 20.75
CA ASP A 268 3.07 25.34 21.15
C ASP A 268 3.89 25.99 22.26
N LYS A 269 4.07 27.31 22.17
CA LYS A 269 4.85 28.09 23.15
C LYS A 269 4.36 27.91 24.59
N SER A 270 3.06 27.63 24.79
CA SER A 270 2.47 27.37 26.10
C SER A 270 2.96 26.08 26.75
N LYS A 271 3.43 25.11 25.96
CA LYS A 271 3.96 23.82 26.43
C LYS A 271 5.48 23.82 26.60
N ILE A 272 6.15 24.92 26.22
CA ILE A 272 7.58 25.14 26.45
C ILE A 272 7.70 26.07 27.65
N THR A 273 8.34 25.61 28.72
CA THR A 273 8.67 26.48 29.85
C THR A 273 10.11 26.98 29.66
N GLU A 274 10.27 28.30 29.56
CA GLU A 274 11.57 28.96 29.51
C GLU A 274 11.90 29.53 30.90
N SER A 275 13.19 29.57 31.27
CA SER A 275 13.64 30.25 32.50
C SER A 275 13.52 31.76 32.37
N ASP A 276 13.29 32.46 33.49
CA ASP A 276 13.25 33.93 33.52
C ASP A 276 14.58 34.59 33.11
N ARG A 277 15.70 33.88 33.33
CA ARG A 277 17.04 34.32 32.93
C ARG A 277 17.25 34.14 31.42
N LYS A 278 17.67 35.24 30.76
CA LYS A 278 17.93 35.32 29.32
C LYS A 278 19.39 35.62 29.05
N VAL A 279 19.98 34.87 28.13
CA VAL A 279 21.36 35.07 27.68
C VAL A 279 21.37 35.99 26.47
N ARG A 280 22.26 37.00 26.49
CA ARG A 280 22.44 37.91 25.34
C ARG A 280 22.99 37.14 24.15
N SER A 281 22.72 37.61 22.94
CA SER A 281 23.20 36.98 21.71
C SER A 281 24.66 37.34 21.39
N THR A 282 25.55 37.14 22.37
CA THR A 282 27.01 37.21 22.19
C THR A 282 27.52 35.90 21.58
N SER A 283 28.73 35.93 21.03
CA SER A 283 29.45 34.72 20.62
C SER A 283 29.93 33.95 21.84
N PHE A 284 30.02 32.62 21.73
CA PHE A 284 30.80 31.83 22.68
C PHE A 284 32.26 32.32 22.68
N ASP A 285 32.89 32.30 23.85
CA ASP A 285 34.29 32.67 24.05
C ASP A 285 35.24 31.87 23.11
N GLU A 286 36.31 32.51 22.65
CA GLU A 286 37.40 31.86 21.91
C GLU A 286 38.09 30.77 22.76
N LYS A 287 38.09 30.89 24.09
CA LYS A 287 38.60 29.83 24.99
C LYS A 287 37.83 28.50 24.87
N PHE A 288 36.57 28.54 24.43
CA PHE A 288 35.76 27.33 24.14
C PHE A 288 36.27 26.57 22.88
N LYS A 289 37.11 27.22 22.07
CA LYS A 289 37.82 26.66 20.92
C LYS A 289 39.20 26.11 21.29
N ASP A 290 39.93 26.78 22.19
CA ASP A 290 41.35 26.52 22.46
C ASP A 290 41.59 25.39 23.46
N LYS A 291 40.60 25.05 24.30
CA LYS A 291 40.63 23.86 25.16
C LYS A 291 39.98 22.69 24.43
N ASP A 292 40.68 21.55 24.35
CA ASP A 292 40.23 20.27 23.76
C ASP A 292 39.10 19.63 24.60
N ILE A 293 37.99 20.35 24.73
CA ILE A 293 36.80 19.94 25.48
C ILE A 293 36.04 18.94 24.59
N PRO A 294 35.93 17.67 25.01
CA PRO A 294 35.23 16.68 24.22
C PRO A 294 33.72 16.97 24.21
N PHE A 295 33.08 16.57 23.12
CA PHE A 295 31.63 16.44 23.04
C PHE A 295 31.24 15.04 23.51
N VAL A 296 30.35 14.93 24.49
CA VAL A 296 30.05 13.67 25.19
C VAL A 296 28.58 13.34 25.05
N LEU A 297 28.26 12.10 24.68
CA LEU A 297 26.90 11.53 24.74
C LEU A 297 26.84 10.46 25.83
N GLY A 298 25.66 10.30 26.43
CA GLY A 298 25.40 9.27 27.45
C GLY A 298 25.74 9.68 28.88
N GLY A 299 26.26 10.89 29.11
CA GLY A 299 26.53 11.43 30.43
C GLY A 299 27.64 12.48 30.40
N ILE A 300 28.38 12.62 31.50
CA ILE A 300 29.49 13.58 31.65
C ILE A 300 30.84 12.84 31.61
N PHE A 301 31.86 13.49 31.06
CA PHE A 301 33.22 12.98 31.00
C PHE A 301 34.22 14.13 31.13
N PHE A 302 34.86 14.25 32.29
CA PHE A 302 35.97 15.16 32.52
C PHE A 302 37.23 14.39 32.89
N VAL A 303 38.35 14.72 32.24
CA VAL A 303 39.66 14.17 32.58
C VAL A 303 40.50 15.31 33.14
N SER A 304 40.78 15.27 34.45
CA SER A 304 41.64 16.26 35.11
C SER A 304 42.71 15.52 35.94
N GLY A 305 43.98 15.75 35.63
CA GLY A 305 45.10 15.19 36.40
C GLY A 305 45.19 13.65 36.45
N GLY A 306 44.56 12.94 35.52
CA GLY A 306 44.53 11.47 35.50
C GLY A 306 43.38 10.84 36.30
N ALA A 307 42.57 11.65 37.00
CA ALA A 307 41.32 11.24 37.62
C ALA A 307 40.11 11.66 36.76
N VAL A 308 39.04 10.90 36.87
CA VAL A 308 37.84 11.02 36.03
C VAL A 308 36.71 11.50 36.92
N ASP A 309 36.27 12.73 36.71
CA ASP A 309 35.10 13.25 37.40
C ASP A 309 33.85 12.92 36.59
N GLN A 310 32.94 12.17 37.21
CA GLN A 310 31.68 11.74 36.62
C GLN A 310 30.51 12.60 37.09
N THR A 311 30.76 13.54 38.01
CA THR A 311 29.73 14.35 38.63
C THR A 311 29.94 15.82 38.26
N LEU A 312 28.97 16.39 37.54
CA LEU A 312 28.88 17.84 37.38
C LEU A 312 27.79 18.33 38.33
N THR A 313 28.13 19.29 39.18
CA THR A 313 27.15 20.01 40.00
C THR A 313 27.17 21.48 39.61
N LEU A 314 26.05 22.01 39.15
CA LEU A 314 25.89 23.42 38.77
C LEU A 314 24.85 24.10 39.64
N THR A 315 25.04 25.38 39.93
CA THR A 315 24.03 26.20 40.60
C THR A 315 23.07 26.80 39.57
N ILE A 316 21.86 26.26 39.49
CA ILE A 316 20.80 26.70 38.56
C ILE A 316 19.60 27.13 39.40
N GLU A 317 19.06 28.31 39.15
CA GLU A 317 17.91 28.87 39.90
C GLU A 317 18.14 28.83 41.43
N GLU A 318 19.37 29.13 41.87
CA GLU A 318 19.78 29.14 43.30
C GLU A 318 19.82 27.76 43.98
N ASN A 319 19.56 26.69 43.23
CA ASN A 319 19.68 25.30 43.69
C ASN A 319 20.91 24.61 43.08
N GLN A 320 21.57 23.75 43.85
CA GLN A 320 22.61 22.88 43.31
C GLN A 320 21.98 21.68 42.61
N VAL A 321 22.23 21.55 41.31
CA VAL A 321 21.74 20.47 40.46
C VAL A 321 22.92 19.56 40.12
N SER A 322 22.90 18.32 40.62
CA SER A 322 23.84 17.28 40.23
C SER A 322 23.28 16.47 39.05
N PHE A 323 24.15 16.23 38.06
CA PHE A 323 23.80 15.53 36.84
C PHE A 323 24.19 14.05 36.88
N ASN A 324 23.32 13.20 36.33
CA ASN A 324 23.47 11.75 36.28
C ASN A 324 23.68 11.24 34.84
N SER A 325 24.10 9.98 34.71
CA SER A 325 24.28 9.31 33.43
C SER A 325 22.97 8.89 32.77
N PHE A 326 22.95 8.91 31.44
CA PHE A 326 21.74 8.63 30.66
C PHE A 326 21.42 7.14 30.55
N HIS A 327 20.12 6.82 30.66
CA HIS A 327 19.56 5.49 30.48
C HIS A 327 18.53 5.53 29.35
N GLY A 328 18.85 4.90 28.24
CA GLY A 328 18.02 4.91 27.03
C GLY A 328 18.84 4.70 25.77
N SER A 329 18.24 4.96 24.62
CA SER A 329 18.84 4.71 23.31
C SER A 329 18.86 5.98 22.46
N ILE A 330 19.94 6.17 21.70
CA ILE A 330 20.13 7.30 20.79
C ILE A 330 20.47 6.77 19.41
N ASP A 331 19.87 7.37 18.39
CA ASP A 331 20.15 7.10 16.97
C ASP A 331 20.19 8.39 16.14
N GLU A 332 20.88 8.35 14.98
CA GLU A 332 20.97 9.43 13.99
C GLU A 332 21.29 10.82 14.57
N PHE A 333 22.35 10.91 15.39
CA PHE A 333 22.71 12.14 16.08
C PHE A 333 23.35 13.17 15.13
N ARG A 334 22.72 14.34 14.96
CA ARG A 334 23.15 15.38 14.03
C ARG A 334 23.29 16.74 14.72
N PHE A 335 24.38 17.45 14.42
CA PHE A 335 24.62 18.81 14.88
C PHE A 335 24.89 19.78 13.72
N PHE A 336 24.13 20.88 13.68
CA PHE A 336 24.17 21.86 12.61
C PHE A 336 24.47 23.27 13.12
N HIS A 337 25.30 24.03 12.40
CA HIS A 337 25.45 25.48 12.51
C HIS A 337 24.45 26.22 11.60
N LYS A 338 23.19 25.78 11.59
CA LYS A 338 22.05 26.44 10.95
C LYS A 338 20.76 26.00 11.64
N ILE A 339 19.68 26.76 11.47
CA ILE A 339 18.35 26.34 11.92
C ILE A 339 17.68 25.54 10.80
N ARG A 340 17.05 24.43 11.14
CA ARG A 340 16.30 23.60 10.20
C ARG A 340 14.81 23.92 10.23
N SER A 341 14.20 23.94 9.05
CA SER A 341 12.76 24.21 8.91
C SER A 341 11.93 22.98 9.27
N LYS A 342 10.65 23.20 9.63
CA LYS A 342 9.70 22.11 9.91
C LYS A 342 9.63 21.08 8.79
N ASN A 343 9.54 21.55 7.55
CA ASN A 343 9.44 20.68 6.37
C ASN A 343 10.73 19.89 6.15
N THR A 344 11.89 20.51 6.38
CA THR A 344 13.19 19.84 6.28
C THR A 344 13.33 18.74 7.32
N VAL A 345 13.00 19.01 8.59
CA VAL A 345 13.07 18.00 9.67
C VAL A 345 12.12 16.84 9.38
N LYS A 346 10.85 17.08 9.03
CA LYS A 346 9.90 16.01 8.68
C LYS A 346 10.38 15.13 7.52
N LYS A 347 11.01 15.72 6.50
CA LYS A 347 11.52 15.00 5.32
C LYS A 347 12.75 14.15 5.64
N GLU A 348 13.59 14.61 6.57
CA GLU A 348 14.91 14.03 6.84
C GLU A 348 14.98 13.23 8.16
N MET A 349 13.96 13.27 9.02
CA MET A 349 13.95 12.49 10.27
C MET A 349 13.93 10.98 10.01
N ASN A 350 13.24 10.54 8.94
CA ASN A 350 13.07 9.12 8.62
C ASN A 350 14.13 8.59 7.62
N LYS A 351 15.17 9.35 7.27
CA LYS A 351 16.22 8.91 6.32
C LYS A 351 17.59 9.44 6.73
N SER A 352 18.65 8.73 6.36
CA SER A 352 20.01 9.26 6.49
C SER A 352 20.26 10.41 5.51
N ILE A 353 21.14 11.34 5.91
CA ILE A 353 21.52 12.52 5.12
C ILE A 353 22.97 12.39 4.62
N PHE A 354 23.30 13.09 3.53
CA PHE A 354 24.70 13.25 3.09
C PHE A 354 25.34 14.47 3.75
N SER A 355 26.67 14.58 3.65
CA SER A 355 27.36 15.80 4.10
C SER A 355 26.82 17.02 3.36
N GLN A 356 26.60 18.10 4.11
CA GLN A 356 26.03 19.35 3.60
C GLN A 356 26.57 20.55 4.36
N LYS A 357 26.52 21.72 3.71
CA LYS A 357 26.97 22.98 4.33
C LYS A 357 26.17 23.26 5.60
N GLY A 358 26.91 23.46 6.70
CA GLY A 358 26.38 23.69 8.04
C GLY A 358 26.23 22.45 8.91
N LEU A 359 26.34 21.22 8.39
CA LEU A 359 26.43 20.01 9.21
C LEU A 359 27.86 19.89 9.77
N LYS A 360 27.99 19.75 11.09
CA LYS A 360 29.27 19.76 11.79
C LYS A 360 29.65 18.42 12.42
N LEU A 361 28.66 17.69 12.90
CA LEU A 361 28.84 16.34 13.43
C LEU A 361 27.63 15.51 13.04
N TYR A 362 27.87 14.29 12.57
CA TYR A 362 26.80 13.36 12.23
C TYR A 362 27.22 11.93 12.57
N LEU A 363 26.59 11.36 13.60
CA LEU A 363 26.85 10.01 14.08
C LEU A 363 25.62 9.14 13.82
N LYS A 364 25.75 8.18 12.89
CA LYS A 364 24.67 7.23 12.57
C LYS A 364 24.52 6.09 13.57
N MET A 365 25.56 5.77 14.34
CA MET A 365 25.57 4.65 15.30
C MET A 365 25.24 3.27 14.72
N ASN A 366 25.42 3.09 13.41
CA ASN A 366 24.99 1.92 12.66
C ASN A 366 26.02 0.79 12.55
N GLU A 367 27.25 0.97 13.06
CA GLU A 367 28.28 -0.07 13.06
C GLU A 367 27.86 -1.28 13.91
N PRO A 368 28.18 -2.52 13.51
CA PRO A 368 27.64 -3.71 14.16
C PRO A 368 28.23 -3.94 15.55
N ALA A 369 27.43 -4.52 16.44
CA ALA A 369 27.91 -5.06 17.71
C ALA A 369 28.88 -6.25 17.53
N GLY A 370 29.84 -6.40 18.44
CA GLY A 370 30.70 -7.58 18.56
C GLY A 370 32.08 -7.27 19.13
N GLU A 371 32.91 -8.30 19.18
CA GLU A 371 34.32 -8.23 19.57
C GLU A 371 35.20 -8.24 18.31
N TYR A 372 35.70 -7.07 17.94
CA TYR A 372 36.63 -6.91 16.82
C TYR A 372 37.41 -5.60 16.93
N ASN A 373 38.51 -5.47 16.19
CA ASN A 373 39.35 -4.27 16.24
C ASN A 373 38.53 -3.01 15.86
N ASN A 374 38.66 -1.93 16.64
CA ASN A 374 37.89 -0.69 16.50
C ASN A 374 36.36 -0.83 16.63
N CYS A 375 35.83 -1.88 17.28
CA CYS A 375 34.39 -2.02 17.54
C CYS A 375 33.81 -0.83 18.34
N CYS A 376 34.61 -0.17 19.17
CA CYS A 376 34.25 0.99 19.99
C CYS A 376 34.18 2.31 19.20
N LEU A 377 34.58 2.32 17.93
CA LEU A 377 34.58 3.52 17.09
C LEU A 377 33.15 3.90 16.67
N ALA A 378 32.84 5.19 16.76
CA ALA A 378 31.68 5.82 16.16
C ALA A 378 32.13 6.74 15.02
N ILE A 379 31.64 6.46 13.81
CA ILE A 379 32.08 7.15 12.60
C ILE A 379 31.29 8.44 12.39
N ASP A 380 31.98 9.53 12.07
CA ASP A 380 31.39 10.80 11.68
C ASP A 380 31.14 10.87 10.17
N TYR A 381 29.88 11.08 9.80
CA TYR A 381 29.39 11.18 8.42
C TYR A 381 29.23 12.64 7.96
N SER A 382 29.70 13.62 8.75
CA SER A 382 29.52 15.05 8.45
C SER A 382 30.52 15.62 7.42
N GLY A 383 31.59 14.90 7.09
CA GLY A 383 32.70 15.41 6.26
C GLY A 383 33.80 16.12 7.03
N ASN A 384 33.68 16.20 8.36
CA ASN A 384 34.66 16.88 9.21
C ASN A 384 35.62 15.93 9.93
N LYS A 385 35.39 14.62 9.84
CA LYS A 385 36.24 13.55 10.40
C LYS A 385 36.41 13.65 11.93
N LEU A 386 35.31 13.98 12.61
CA LEU A 386 35.23 14.07 14.07
C LEU A 386 34.70 12.75 14.66
N HIS A 387 35.49 11.69 14.51
CA HIS A 387 35.13 10.35 15.01
C HIS A 387 35.05 10.32 16.55
N GLY A 388 34.19 9.44 17.09
CA GLY A 388 34.02 9.23 18.52
C GLY A 388 34.49 7.85 19.01
N LEU A 389 34.75 7.73 20.31
CA LEU A 389 35.07 6.46 20.98
C LEU A 389 34.08 6.15 22.10
N LEU A 390 33.66 4.89 22.19
CA LEU A 390 32.88 4.36 23.28
C LEU A 390 33.79 3.95 24.45
N TYR A 391 33.51 4.54 25.61
CA TYR A 391 34.17 4.23 26.87
C TYR A 391 33.18 3.57 27.83
N ASN A 392 33.67 2.58 28.57
CA ASN A 392 33.03 2.06 29.76
C ASN A 392 33.66 2.76 30.97
N VAL A 393 32.84 3.43 31.77
CA VAL A 393 33.27 4.15 32.96
C VAL A 393 32.61 3.50 34.17
N ALA A 394 33.34 2.58 34.81
CA ALA A 394 32.87 1.86 36.00
C ALA A 394 33.88 2.06 37.15
N ASN A 395 33.40 2.35 38.36
CA ASN A 395 34.23 2.50 39.57
C ASN A 395 35.45 3.44 39.40
N ASN A 396 35.26 4.60 38.76
CA ASN A 396 36.30 5.60 38.44
C ASN A 396 37.43 5.12 37.50
N ASN A 397 37.30 3.94 36.88
CA ASN A 397 38.20 3.46 35.84
C ASN A 397 37.60 3.69 34.44
N ILE A 398 38.38 4.24 33.53
CA ILE A 398 38.03 4.34 32.11
C ILE A 398 38.65 3.17 31.36
N GLN A 399 37.81 2.40 30.68
CA GLN A 399 38.25 1.40 29.72
C GLN A 399 37.59 1.65 28.37
N ILE A 400 38.36 1.48 27.29
CA ILE A 400 37.80 1.45 25.95
C ILE A 400 37.05 0.13 25.80
N PHE A 401 35.85 0.16 25.22
CA PHE A 401 35.10 -1.06 24.94
C PHE A 401 35.87 -1.99 24.01
N THR A 402 35.97 -3.27 24.39
CA THR A 402 36.52 -4.34 23.55
C THR A 402 35.42 -5.22 22.94
N ASP A 403 34.28 -5.32 23.62
CA ASP A 403 33.06 -5.97 23.12
C ASP A 403 31.87 -5.00 23.25
N THR A 404 31.24 -4.66 22.14
CA THR A 404 30.11 -3.71 22.10
C THR A 404 28.74 -4.41 22.04
N SER A 405 28.66 -5.72 22.23
CA SER A 405 27.42 -6.50 22.11
C SER A 405 26.30 -6.05 23.06
N SER A 406 26.65 -5.48 24.21
CA SER A 406 25.70 -4.96 25.19
C SER A 406 25.19 -3.54 24.90
N VAL A 407 25.84 -2.82 23.97
CA VAL A 407 25.68 -1.38 23.76
C VAL A 407 25.13 -1.07 22.37
N LYS A 408 25.67 -1.72 21.34
CA LYS A 408 25.20 -1.55 19.95
C LYS A 408 24.14 -2.59 19.66
N ILE A 409 22.95 -2.15 19.25
CA ILE A 409 21.82 -3.02 18.92
C ILE A 409 21.57 -2.92 17.43
N ASN A 410 21.55 -4.06 16.73
CA ASN A 410 21.45 -4.11 15.26
C ASN A 410 20.03 -4.41 14.74
N GLN A 411 18.99 -4.16 15.55
CA GLN A 411 17.59 -4.45 15.27
C GLN A 411 16.71 -3.27 15.73
N ASP A 412 15.50 -3.12 15.17
CA ASP A 412 14.50 -2.13 15.60
C ASP A 412 14.94 -0.65 15.58
N THR A 413 15.49 -0.20 14.45
CA THR A 413 15.84 1.21 14.25
C THR A 413 14.60 2.11 14.09
N PRO A 414 14.57 3.32 14.68
CA PRO A 414 13.48 4.28 14.50
C PRO A 414 13.37 4.85 13.08
N VAL A 415 14.44 4.74 12.29
CA VAL A 415 14.55 5.32 10.95
C VAL A 415 13.86 4.44 9.92
N LYS A 416 12.63 4.79 9.54
CA LYS A 416 11.81 3.96 8.63
C LYS A 416 12.39 3.83 7.21
N ASN A 417 13.01 4.89 6.68
CA ASN A 417 13.50 4.94 5.30
C ASN A 417 15.04 4.85 5.19
N GLU A 418 15.70 4.14 6.09
CA GLU A 418 17.13 3.87 5.96
C GLU A 418 17.39 2.77 4.92
N LYS A 419 18.32 3.03 3.99
CA LYS A 419 18.68 2.07 2.95
C LYS A 419 19.84 1.20 3.42
N LEU A 420 19.62 -0.10 3.53
CA LEU A 420 20.67 -1.09 3.83
C LEU A 420 21.89 -0.96 2.91
N VAL A 421 21.68 -0.70 1.61
CA VAL A 421 22.78 -0.57 0.63
C VAL A 421 23.67 0.64 0.91
N SER A 422 23.15 1.70 1.55
CA SER A 422 23.93 2.89 1.92
C SER A 422 24.56 2.82 3.32
N SER A 423 24.39 1.71 4.03
CA SER A 423 24.94 1.47 5.36
C SER A 423 25.81 0.19 5.37
N PRO A 424 26.88 0.11 4.53
CA PRO A 424 27.85 -0.98 4.61
C PRO A 424 28.68 -0.84 5.89
N VAL A 425 29.14 -1.98 6.43
CA VAL A 425 30.05 -1.98 7.58
C VAL A 425 31.41 -1.43 7.13
N LEU A 426 31.79 -0.27 7.66
CA LEU A 426 33.03 0.42 7.24
C LEU A 426 34.26 -0.16 7.94
N ASN A 427 34.08 -0.77 9.12
CA ASN A 427 35.18 -1.37 9.84
C ASN A 427 35.61 -2.71 9.22
N ALA A 428 36.76 -2.71 8.54
CA ALA A 428 37.32 -3.88 7.89
C ALA A 428 37.67 -5.02 8.85
N GLY A 429 37.84 -4.73 10.15
CA GLY A 429 38.16 -5.72 11.18
C GLY A 429 36.98 -6.62 11.59
N TYR A 430 35.77 -6.34 11.10
CA TYR A 430 34.59 -7.14 11.43
C TYR A 430 34.73 -8.58 10.92
N SER A 431 34.50 -9.55 11.82
CA SER A 431 34.73 -10.99 11.56
C SER A 431 34.03 -11.51 10.30
N SER A 432 32.78 -11.09 10.07
CA SER A 432 32.03 -11.52 8.89
C SER A 432 32.63 -11.02 7.57
N ILE A 433 33.27 -9.84 7.56
CA ILE A 433 33.96 -9.32 6.38
C ILE A 433 35.21 -10.16 6.11
N VAL A 434 35.98 -10.47 7.16
CA VAL A 434 37.22 -11.26 7.06
C VAL A 434 36.91 -12.67 6.55
N GLU A 435 35.91 -13.35 7.12
CA GLU A 435 35.48 -14.68 6.69
C GLU A 435 34.95 -14.69 5.25
N LEU A 436 34.12 -13.70 4.89
CA LEU A 436 33.59 -13.56 3.54
C LEU A 436 34.72 -13.37 2.52
N ARG A 437 35.67 -12.49 2.84
CA ARG A 437 36.83 -12.22 1.99
C ARG A 437 37.66 -13.49 1.80
N ARG A 438 37.94 -14.24 2.87
CA ARG A 438 38.67 -15.52 2.80
C ARG A 438 37.97 -16.51 1.87
N LYS A 439 36.66 -16.68 2.02
CA LYS A 439 35.85 -17.58 1.18
C LYS A 439 35.87 -17.19 -0.30
N LEU A 440 35.71 -15.90 -0.62
CA LEU A 440 35.74 -15.42 -2.00
C LEU A 440 37.13 -15.52 -2.63
N ILE A 441 38.20 -15.26 -1.87
CA ILE A 441 39.58 -15.44 -2.35
C ILE A 441 39.86 -16.92 -2.63
N GLU A 442 39.40 -17.84 -1.80
CA GLU A 442 39.56 -19.29 -2.02
C GLU A 442 38.88 -19.75 -3.32
N GLN A 443 37.65 -19.29 -3.56
CA GLN A 443 36.92 -19.55 -4.82
C GLN A 443 37.64 -18.94 -6.03
N ALA A 444 38.14 -17.71 -5.88
CA ALA A 444 38.87 -17.01 -6.92
C ALA A 444 40.19 -17.71 -7.28
N LYS A 445 40.95 -18.21 -6.29
CA LYS A 445 42.18 -18.99 -6.50
C LYS A 445 41.92 -20.25 -7.33
N LYS A 446 40.83 -20.96 -7.03
CA LYS A 446 40.45 -22.16 -7.79
C LYS A 446 40.17 -21.83 -9.26
N TYR A 447 39.44 -20.74 -9.50
CA TYR A 447 39.13 -20.29 -10.87
C TYR A 447 40.40 -19.83 -11.62
N ASP A 448 41.27 -19.04 -10.99
CA ASP A 448 42.49 -18.53 -11.63
C ASP A 448 43.44 -19.68 -12.05
N ASN A 449 43.52 -20.76 -11.27
CA ASN A 449 44.29 -21.96 -11.62
C ASN A 449 43.74 -22.70 -12.85
N GLU A 450 42.43 -22.62 -13.07
CA GLU A 450 41.74 -23.28 -14.20
C GLU A 450 41.65 -22.39 -15.45
N ASN A 451 41.87 -21.07 -15.33
CA ASN A 451 41.69 -20.11 -16.42
C ASN A 451 42.94 -20.02 -17.34
N PRO A 452 42.88 -20.52 -18.59
CA PRO A 452 44.01 -20.44 -19.51
C PRO A 452 44.22 -19.01 -20.07
N ASN A 453 43.17 -18.18 -20.10
CA ASN A 453 43.17 -16.85 -20.72
C ASN A 453 43.71 -15.74 -19.80
N LEU A 454 44.21 -16.12 -18.63
CA LEU A 454 44.74 -15.20 -17.66
C LEU A 454 45.92 -14.41 -18.24
N ILE A 455 45.94 -13.09 -18.04
CA ILE A 455 46.85 -12.17 -18.75
C ILE A 455 48.34 -12.50 -18.55
N PHE A 456 48.71 -13.09 -17.41
CA PHE A 456 50.08 -13.53 -17.15
C PHE A 456 50.52 -14.72 -18.03
N ASN A 457 49.58 -15.53 -18.53
CA ASN A 457 49.86 -16.60 -19.48
C ASN A 457 49.99 -16.09 -20.93
N LEU A 458 49.45 -14.90 -21.21
CA LEU A 458 49.47 -14.28 -22.53
C LEU A 458 50.72 -13.43 -22.80
N MET A 459 51.48 -13.09 -21.75
CA MET A 459 52.70 -12.29 -21.84
C MET A 459 53.96 -13.15 -21.57
N PRO A 460 55.08 -12.89 -22.29
CA PRO A 460 56.33 -13.58 -22.00
C PRO A 460 56.83 -13.29 -20.58
N LYS A 461 57.14 -14.35 -19.82
CA LYS A 461 57.51 -14.25 -18.40
C LYS A 461 58.76 -13.41 -18.12
N HIS A 462 59.70 -13.32 -19.07
CA HIS A 462 60.95 -12.56 -18.92
C HIS A 462 60.72 -11.06 -18.67
N TYR A 463 59.61 -10.48 -19.17
CA TYR A 463 59.28 -9.07 -18.88
C TYR A 463 58.99 -8.85 -17.40
N PHE A 464 58.32 -9.80 -16.74
CA PHE A 464 58.05 -9.71 -15.31
C PHE A 464 59.31 -9.91 -14.46
N LEU A 465 60.24 -10.75 -14.92
CA LEU A 465 61.54 -10.95 -14.27
C LEU A 465 62.41 -9.70 -14.36
N ASN A 466 62.59 -9.14 -15.56
CA ASN A 466 63.40 -7.94 -15.78
C ASN A 466 62.87 -6.74 -14.98
N ALA A 467 61.54 -6.59 -14.91
CA ALA A 467 60.94 -5.47 -14.19
C ALA A 467 60.84 -5.73 -12.66
N ALA A 468 60.96 -6.98 -12.20
CA ALA A 468 61.21 -7.27 -10.78
C ALA A 468 62.66 -6.93 -10.39
N GLU A 469 63.62 -7.27 -11.25
CA GLU A 469 65.04 -6.92 -11.11
C GLU A 469 65.25 -5.40 -11.09
N PHE A 470 64.63 -4.65 -12.02
CA PHE A 470 64.69 -3.19 -12.06
C PHE A 470 64.20 -2.51 -10.77
N ASN A 471 63.19 -3.11 -10.12
CA ASN A 471 62.58 -2.58 -8.89
C ASN A 471 63.27 -3.10 -7.60
N ASN A 472 64.41 -3.80 -7.70
CA ASN A 472 65.10 -4.44 -6.57
C ASN A 472 64.19 -5.36 -5.73
N LEU A 473 63.24 -6.03 -6.37
CA LEU A 473 62.36 -7.01 -5.72
C LEU A 473 63.04 -8.40 -5.77
N PRO A 474 62.77 -9.31 -4.82
CA PRO A 474 63.40 -10.63 -4.80
C PRO A 474 63.21 -11.34 -6.15
N ILE A 475 64.33 -11.62 -6.81
CA ILE A 475 64.38 -12.25 -8.13
C ILE A 475 64.02 -13.72 -7.95
N PHE A 476 62.90 -14.17 -8.51
CA PHE A 476 62.54 -15.57 -8.56
C PHE A 476 63.58 -16.32 -9.41
N SER A 477 64.28 -17.28 -8.82
CA SER A 477 65.52 -17.85 -9.36
C SER A 477 65.34 -18.87 -10.49
N ASN A 478 64.12 -19.22 -10.93
CA ASN A 478 63.87 -20.16 -12.03
C ASN A 478 62.52 -19.91 -12.77
N GLU A 479 62.47 -20.25 -14.06
CA GLU A 479 61.30 -20.11 -14.96
C GLU A 479 60.04 -20.89 -14.52
N ASN A 480 60.20 -21.85 -13.59
CA ASN A 480 59.15 -22.71 -13.06
C ASN A 480 58.54 -22.21 -11.72
N ASP A 481 59.12 -21.18 -11.09
CA ASP A 481 58.70 -20.68 -9.77
C ASP A 481 57.86 -19.39 -9.84
N TYR A 482 57.36 -19.01 -11.03
CA TYR A 482 56.39 -17.92 -11.15
C TYR A 482 55.03 -18.38 -10.61
N THR A 483 54.87 -18.36 -9.30
CA THR A 483 53.57 -18.49 -8.64
C THR A 483 52.82 -17.16 -8.77
N VAL A 484 51.56 -17.21 -9.17
CA VAL A 484 50.64 -16.07 -9.22
C VAL A 484 50.78 -15.26 -7.91
N PRO A 485 50.92 -13.92 -7.96
CA PRO A 485 51.13 -13.12 -6.76
C PRO A 485 50.00 -13.37 -5.75
N SER A 486 50.35 -14.00 -4.62
CA SER A 486 49.49 -14.01 -3.44
C SER A 486 49.26 -12.56 -3.01
N SER A 487 48.00 -12.20 -2.77
CA SER A 487 47.58 -10.82 -2.47
C SER A 487 48.51 -10.11 -1.49
N LEU A 488 48.82 -8.83 -1.76
CA LEU A 488 49.60 -7.90 -0.92
C LEU A 488 49.05 -7.66 0.49
N ILE A 489 47.94 -8.32 0.84
CA ILE A 489 47.22 -8.16 2.10
C ILE A 489 47.13 -9.56 2.70
N LYS A 490 47.66 -9.72 3.91
CA LYS A 490 47.51 -10.94 4.71
C LYS A 490 46.02 -11.21 4.97
N GLU A 491 45.70 -12.47 5.28
CA GLU A 491 44.33 -12.96 5.48
C GLU A 491 43.52 -12.19 6.55
N ASP A 492 44.19 -11.39 7.38
CA ASP A 492 43.65 -10.58 8.48
C ASP A 492 43.34 -9.11 8.11
N GLY A 493 43.71 -8.64 6.92
CA GLY A 493 43.40 -7.28 6.48
C GLY A 493 44.13 -6.14 7.23
N SER A 494 45.10 -6.44 8.09
CA SER A 494 45.89 -5.42 8.81
C SER A 494 47.20 -5.07 8.10
N THR A 495 47.74 -3.89 8.41
CA THR A 495 48.87 -3.17 7.80
C THR A 495 50.01 -3.98 7.17
N ILE A 496 50.65 -3.36 6.16
CA ILE A 496 52.03 -3.62 5.72
C ILE A 496 52.88 -3.94 6.95
N GLY A 497 53.52 -5.11 6.97
CA GLY A 497 54.31 -5.57 8.12
C GLY A 497 55.35 -4.55 8.56
N THR A 498 55.81 -4.65 9.80
CA THR A 498 56.94 -3.85 10.30
C THR A 498 58.17 -3.98 9.38
N PRO A 499 59.03 -2.94 9.26
CA PRO A 499 60.15 -2.88 8.29
C PRO A 499 61.06 -4.11 8.27
N ALA A 500 61.18 -4.83 9.38
CA ALA A 500 62.02 -6.01 9.52
C ALA A 500 61.45 -7.30 8.90
N THR A 501 60.14 -7.35 8.58
CA THR A 501 59.50 -8.50 7.89
C THR A 501 59.11 -8.19 6.43
N LEU A 502 59.34 -6.96 5.97
CA LEU A 502 59.13 -6.51 4.60
C LEU A 502 60.12 -7.14 3.59
N SER A 503 61.26 -7.67 4.02
CA SER A 503 62.25 -8.26 3.11
C SER A 503 61.93 -9.70 2.67
N ALA A 504 60.97 -10.39 3.32
CA ALA A 504 60.70 -11.81 3.06
C ALA A 504 59.27 -12.11 2.54
N ALA A 505 58.39 -11.10 2.46
CA ALA A 505 56.99 -11.28 2.05
C ALA A 505 56.48 -10.15 1.15
N MET A 506 57.35 -9.55 0.33
CA MET A 506 56.91 -8.70 -0.79
C MET A 506 56.67 -9.61 -2.01
N PRO A 507 55.41 -9.85 -2.46
CA PRO A 507 55.23 -10.21 -3.85
C PRO A 507 55.76 -9.05 -4.70
N ALA A 508 56.34 -9.36 -5.86
CA ALA A 508 56.86 -8.34 -6.76
C ALA A 508 55.71 -7.42 -7.24
N ASN A 509 55.40 -6.36 -6.48
CA ASN A 509 54.49 -5.30 -6.88
C ASN A 509 55.20 -4.40 -7.88
N ASN A 510 55.50 -5.00 -9.02
CA ASN A 510 56.13 -4.37 -10.15
C ASN A 510 55.09 -3.46 -10.81
N GLU A 511 55.44 -2.20 -11.08
CA GLU A 511 54.56 -1.23 -11.76
C GLU A 511 53.94 -1.83 -13.05
N LEU A 512 54.71 -2.68 -13.73
CA LEU A 512 54.27 -3.42 -14.91
C LEU A 512 53.08 -4.36 -14.61
N VAL A 513 53.11 -5.11 -13.50
CA VAL A 513 52.03 -6.04 -13.11
C VAL A 513 50.74 -5.27 -12.85
N ASN A 514 50.83 -4.11 -12.20
CA ASN A 514 49.66 -3.25 -11.95
C ASN A 514 49.07 -2.70 -13.24
N ILE A 515 49.89 -2.25 -14.18
CA ILE A 515 49.44 -1.76 -15.50
C ILE A 515 48.75 -2.89 -16.26
N VAL A 516 49.34 -4.09 -16.29
CA VAL A 516 48.80 -5.25 -16.99
C VAL A 516 47.46 -5.68 -16.40
N LEU A 517 47.31 -5.67 -15.08
CA LEU A 517 46.03 -5.96 -14.41
C LEU A 517 44.97 -4.89 -14.67
N ILE A 518 45.35 -3.60 -14.75
CA ILE A 518 44.43 -2.52 -15.16
C ILE A 518 43.92 -2.74 -16.59
N TRP A 519 44.81 -3.12 -17.51
CA TRP A 519 44.43 -3.44 -18.88
C TRP A 519 43.52 -4.68 -18.95
N ALA A 520 43.86 -5.73 -18.21
CA ALA A 520 43.04 -6.94 -18.15
C ALA A 520 41.62 -6.65 -17.69
N ARG A 521 41.44 -5.82 -16.64
CA ARG A 521 40.13 -5.35 -16.18
C ARG A 521 39.37 -4.57 -17.24
N PHE A 522 40.05 -3.69 -17.95
CA PHE A 522 39.45 -2.91 -19.03
C PHE A 522 38.94 -3.82 -20.16
N PHE A 523 39.74 -4.80 -20.58
CA PHE A 523 39.32 -5.77 -21.59
C PHE A 523 38.17 -6.66 -21.12
N ASP A 524 38.15 -7.07 -19.85
CA ASP A 524 37.03 -7.79 -19.27
C ASP A 524 35.73 -6.99 -19.33
N GLN A 525 35.78 -5.69 -19.01
CA GLN A 525 34.62 -4.81 -19.10
C GLN A 525 34.14 -4.65 -20.56
N LEU A 526 35.06 -4.45 -21.50
CA LEU A 526 34.73 -4.41 -22.93
C LEU A 526 34.07 -5.70 -23.40
N LYS A 527 34.61 -6.86 -23.00
CA LYS A 527 34.04 -8.17 -23.33
C LYS A 527 32.63 -8.33 -22.76
N ALA A 528 32.41 -7.92 -21.51
CA ALA A 528 31.09 -7.92 -20.89
C ALA A 528 30.07 -7.07 -21.67
N TYR A 529 30.46 -5.87 -22.12
CA TYR A 529 29.60 -5.04 -22.96
C TYR A 529 29.28 -5.70 -24.30
N ILE A 530 30.28 -6.25 -25.00
CA ILE A 530 30.08 -6.91 -26.29
C ILE A 530 29.13 -8.11 -26.15
N SER A 531 29.36 -8.97 -25.16
CA SER A 531 28.49 -10.12 -24.89
C SER A 531 27.04 -9.68 -24.60
N SER A 532 26.87 -8.59 -23.86
CA SER A 532 25.55 -8.03 -23.59
C SER A 532 24.86 -7.46 -24.83
N ILE A 533 25.60 -6.81 -25.72
CA ILE A 533 25.10 -6.33 -27.01
C ILE A 533 24.71 -7.49 -27.93
N THR A 534 25.46 -8.60 -27.93
CA THR A 534 25.06 -9.81 -28.67
C THR A 534 23.74 -10.37 -28.15
N ASN A 535 23.55 -10.42 -26.82
CA ASN A 535 22.29 -10.82 -26.20
C ASN A 535 21.12 -9.88 -26.55
N LEU A 536 21.40 -8.61 -26.88
CA LEU A 536 20.39 -7.63 -27.29
C LEU A 536 19.78 -7.95 -28.67
N LEU A 537 20.54 -8.59 -29.55
CA LEU A 537 20.07 -8.99 -30.89
C LEU A 537 19.27 -10.30 -30.85
N ASN A 538 19.55 -11.18 -29.90
CA ASN A 538 18.96 -12.52 -29.78
C ASN A 538 18.05 -12.64 -28.56
N VAL A 539 17.06 -11.73 -28.41
CA VAL A 539 16.11 -11.81 -27.29
C VAL A 539 14.95 -12.74 -27.66
N ASP A 540 15.01 -13.97 -27.16
CA ASP A 540 13.91 -14.93 -27.29
C ASP A 540 12.85 -14.73 -26.20
N TYR A 541 11.64 -15.24 -26.44
CA TYR A 541 10.54 -15.28 -25.47
C TYR A 541 10.98 -15.82 -24.09
N ASN A 542 11.82 -16.86 -24.09
CA ASN A 542 12.36 -17.47 -22.86
C ASN A 542 13.32 -16.53 -22.12
N ALA A 543 14.05 -15.66 -22.83
CA ALA A 543 14.91 -14.67 -22.21
C ALA A 543 14.08 -13.57 -21.52
N ILE A 544 12.94 -13.19 -22.11
CA ILE A 544 11.96 -12.26 -21.51
C ILE A 544 11.36 -12.87 -20.24
N ASN A 545 10.97 -14.14 -20.30
CA ASN A 545 10.34 -14.83 -19.17
C ASN A 545 11.30 -15.05 -17.98
N ASN A 546 12.60 -15.22 -18.25
CA ASN A 546 13.61 -15.46 -17.22
C ASN A 546 14.18 -14.16 -16.59
N ASN A 547 13.58 -12.99 -16.83
CA ASN A 547 13.98 -11.68 -16.27
C ASN A 547 15.45 -11.29 -16.53
N LYS A 548 16.07 -11.78 -17.61
CA LYS A 548 17.47 -11.46 -17.96
C LYS A 548 17.60 -10.23 -18.88
N ILE A 549 16.53 -9.48 -19.07
CA ILE A 549 16.50 -8.34 -19.99
C ILE A 549 16.92 -7.07 -19.27
N ILE A 550 17.87 -6.38 -19.88
CA ILE A 550 18.35 -5.08 -19.42
C ILE A 550 17.29 -4.01 -19.75
N GLY A 551 17.06 -3.05 -18.85
CA GLY A 551 16.09 -1.97 -19.06
C GLY A 551 16.19 -1.29 -20.43
N MET A 552 17.40 -1.01 -20.91
CA MET A 552 17.67 -0.43 -22.24
C MET A 552 17.19 -1.29 -23.43
N GLN A 553 17.14 -2.62 -23.29
CA GLN A 553 16.67 -3.51 -24.35
C GLN A 553 15.17 -3.33 -24.60
N ILE A 554 14.40 -2.94 -23.58
CA ILE A 554 12.94 -2.78 -23.67
C ILE A 554 12.54 -1.76 -24.75
N PRO A 555 13.06 -0.52 -24.78
CA PRO A 555 12.77 0.42 -25.86
C PRO A 555 13.05 -0.11 -27.26
N ILE A 556 14.14 -0.86 -27.43
CA ILE A 556 14.54 -1.43 -28.72
C ILE A 556 13.58 -2.55 -29.12
N LEU A 557 13.23 -3.44 -28.20
CA LEU A 557 12.23 -4.49 -28.41
C LEU A 557 10.87 -3.90 -28.75
N CYS A 558 10.41 -2.90 -28.01
CA CYS A 558 9.16 -2.19 -28.33
C CYS A 558 9.20 -1.65 -29.77
N LYS A 559 10.31 -1.03 -30.17
CA LYS A 559 10.49 -0.53 -31.55
C LYS A 559 10.47 -1.66 -32.59
N MET A 560 11.06 -2.82 -32.30
CA MET A 560 11.00 -4.00 -33.19
C MET A 560 9.56 -4.50 -33.38
N TYR A 561 8.74 -4.47 -32.33
CA TYR A 561 7.32 -4.80 -32.39
C TYR A 561 6.42 -3.67 -32.93
N GLY A 562 7.00 -2.54 -33.33
CA GLY A 562 6.26 -1.39 -33.89
C GLY A 562 5.55 -0.52 -32.85
N ILE A 563 5.96 -0.58 -31.59
CA ILE A 563 5.35 0.13 -30.46
C ILE A 563 6.30 1.21 -29.96
N LYS A 564 5.83 2.44 -29.80
CA LYS A 564 6.67 3.52 -29.27
C LYS A 564 6.82 3.38 -27.76
N PHE A 565 8.05 3.11 -27.31
CA PHE A 565 8.34 3.11 -25.88
C PHE A 565 8.09 4.48 -25.27
N LYS A 566 7.36 4.49 -24.15
CA LYS A 566 7.23 5.65 -23.28
C LYS A 566 7.47 5.21 -21.86
N GLU A 567 8.05 6.11 -21.09
CA GLU A 567 8.14 5.87 -19.66
C GLU A 567 6.77 5.94 -19.02
N LEU A 568 6.41 4.92 -18.23
CA LEU A 568 5.11 4.88 -17.54
C LEU A 568 5.05 5.98 -16.44
N LEU A 569 6.21 6.35 -15.89
CA LEU A 569 6.32 7.29 -14.78
C LEU A 569 7.35 8.39 -15.09
N PRO A 570 7.07 9.28 -16.05
CA PRO A 570 8.02 10.30 -16.50
C PRO A 570 8.30 11.38 -15.43
N PHE A 571 7.38 11.59 -14.49
CA PHE A 571 7.47 12.63 -13.45
C PHE A 571 7.55 12.03 -12.03
N ALA A 572 8.20 10.89 -11.86
CA ALA A 572 8.35 10.31 -10.53
C ALA A 572 9.16 11.26 -9.62
N THR A 573 8.62 11.55 -8.42
CA THR A 573 9.34 12.36 -7.43
C THR A 573 10.65 11.67 -7.03
N LYS A 574 11.69 12.44 -6.67
CA LYS A 574 12.99 11.90 -6.24
C LYS A 574 12.84 10.84 -5.13
N GLU A 575 11.87 10.99 -4.25
CA GLU A 575 11.56 10.03 -3.18
C GLU A 575 11.09 8.69 -3.75
N LYS A 576 10.15 8.71 -4.69
CA LYS A 576 9.67 7.51 -5.38
C LYS A 576 10.74 6.87 -6.26
N LEU A 577 11.60 7.67 -6.90
CA LEU A 577 12.78 7.17 -7.64
C LEU A 577 13.80 6.49 -6.73
N ASN A 578 13.88 6.95 -5.47
CA ASN A 578 14.71 6.35 -4.44
C ASN A 578 14.06 5.14 -3.76
N ASN A 579 12.91 4.67 -4.25
CA ASN A 579 12.11 3.56 -3.73
C ASN A 579 11.41 3.85 -2.40
N ASN A 580 11.36 5.10 -1.97
CA ASN A 580 10.69 5.47 -0.72
C ASN A 580 9.19 5.57 -0.96
N ASN A 581 8.39 5.03 -0.04
CA ASN A 581 6.94 5.22 0.02
C ASN A 581 6.22 4.85 -1.30
N LEU A 582 6.59 3.72 -1.90
CA LEU A 582 5.88 3.16 -3.06
C LEU A 582 4.57 2.47 -2.66
N THR A 583 4.50 2.00 -1.42
CA THR A 583 3.32 1.38 -0.79
C THR A 583 2.54 2.40 0.04
N TYR A 584 1.35 2.03 0.51
CA TYR A 584 0.57 2.84 1.46
C TYR A 584 1.33 3.04 2.79
N GLU A 585 2.20 2.09 3.13
CA GLU A 585 3.10 2.18 4.29
C GLU A 585 4.39 2.94 3.93
N ASP A 586 4.89 3.73 4.88
CA ASP A 586 6.16 4.47 4.81
C ASP A 586 7.37 3.51 4.88
N ILE A 587 7.53 2.69 3.84
CA ILE A 587 8.59 1.68 3.73
C ILE A 587 9.39 1.90 2.45
N VAL A 588 10.69 1.59 2.50
CA VAL A 588 11.55 1.50 1.31
C VAL A 588 11.26 0.20 0.58
N SER A 589 10.77 0.31 -0.64
CA SER A 589 10.53 -0.86 -1.48
C SER A 589 11.86 -1.49 -1.91
N SER A 590 11.89 -2.83 -1.88
CA SER A 590 13.00 -3.62 -2.42
C SER A 590 13.14 -3.48 -3.94
N LEU A 591 12.02 -3.25 -4.64
CA LEU A 591 11.99 -3.04 -6.08
C LEU A 591 11.99 -1.55 -6.40
N SER A 592 12.85 -1.15 -7.35
CA SER A 592 12.79 0.22 -7.83
C SER A 592 11.60 0.45 -8.74
N ILE A 593 11.12 1.68 -8.76
CA ILE A 593 10.00 2.08 -9.61
C ILE A 593 10.28 1.82 -11.10
N ARG A 594 11.55 1.92 -11.51
CA ARG A 594 12.00 1.56 -12.86
C ARG A 594 12.06 0.06 -13.08
N LYS A 595 12.47 -0.72 -12.08
CA LYS A 595 12.38 -2.19 -12.16
C LYS A 595 10.92 -2.65 -12.29
N ILE A 596 10.00 -2.03 -11.55
CA ILE A 596 8.55 -2.26 -11.69
C ILE A 596 8.10 -1.90 -13.10
N GLN A 597 8.49 -0.73 -13.61
CA GLN A 597 8.18 -0.32 -14.99
C GLN A 597 8.75 -1.31 -16.03
N ASN A 598 9.98 -1.78 -15.85
CA ASN A 598 10.61 -2.75 -16.74
C ASN A 598 9.86 -4.09 -16.70
N LEU A 599 9.45 -4.55 -15.51
CA LEU A 599 8.62 -5.76 -15.36
C LEU A 599 7.25 -5.61 -16.03
N LEU A 600 6.60 -4.44 -15.92
CA LEU A 600 5.34 -4.17 -16.61
C LEU A 600 5.50 -4.20 -18.13
N TRP A 601 6.56 -3.56 -18.64
CA TRP A 601 6.87 -3.62 -20.07
C TRP A 601 7.27 -5.03 -20.53
N GLN A 602 7.97 -5.82 -19.71
CA GLN A 602 8.26 -7.22 -20.01
C GLN A 602 6.98 -8.05 -20.08
N ARG A 603 6.04 -7.88 -19.14
CA ARG A 603 4.72 -8.52 -19.19
C ARG A 603 3.93 -8.13 -20.43
N PHE A 604 3.98 -6.86 -20.81
CA PHE A 604 3.37 -6.38 -22.04
C PHE A 604 4.03 -7.05 -23.26
N LEU A 605 5.36 -7.06 -23.36
CA LEU A 605 6.12 -7.68 -24.44
C LEU A 605 5.84 -9.20 -24.56
N ILE A 606 5.76 -9.93 -23.45
CA ILE A 606 5.38 -11.35 -23.42
C ILE A 606 4.00 -11.57 -24.07
N ASN A 607 3.04 -10.69 -23.77
CA ASN A 607 1.68 -10.81 -24.27
C ASN A 607 1.46 -10.20 -25.66
N THR A 608 2.50 -9.64 -26.30
CA THR A 608 2.39 -9.02 -27.63
C THR A 608 1.83 -9.95 -28.71
N GLN A 609 2.13 -11.25 -28.62
CA GLN A 609 1.61 -12.22 -29.57
C GLN A 609 0.07 -12.30 -29.54
N ASP A 610 -0.55 -12.24 -28.35
CA ASP A 610 -2.01 -12.21 -28.22
C ASP A 610 -2.58 -10.91 -28.77
N PHE A 611 -1.93 -9.76 -28.52
CA PHE A 611 -2.39 -8.47 -29.04
C PHE A 611 -2.34 -8.42 -30.56
N LEU A 612 -1.26 -8.93 -31.17
CA LEU A 612 -1.08 -8.93 -32.62
C LEU A 612 -2.06 -9.89 -33.29
N LYS A 613 -2.32 -11.07 -32.69
CA LYS A 613 -3.32 -12.03 -33.19
C LYS A 613 -4.76 -11.52 -33.06
N SER A 614 -5.07 -10.79 -31.98
CA SER A 614 -6.40 -10.23 -31.71
C SER A 614 -6.59 -8.80 -32.26
N LYS A 615 -5.61 -8.27 -32.99
CA LYS A 615 -5.59 -6.89 -33.48
C LYS A 615 -6.86 -6.59 -34.29
N GLY A 616 -7.54 -5.50 -33.93
CA GLY A 616 -8.80 -5.09 -34.56
C GLY A 616 -10.07 -5.64 -33.91
N THR A 617 -9.94 -6.36 -32.78
CA THR A 617 -11.08 -6.72 -31.92
C THR A 617 -10.99 -5.98 -30.58
N THR A 618 -12.12 -5.83 -29.88
CA THR A 618 -12.13 -5.33 -28.49
C THR A 618 -11.19 -6.11 -27.58
N ARG A 619 -10.98 -7.41 -27.84
CA ARG A 619 -10.07 -8.27 -27.08
C ARG A 619 -8.64 -7.72 -27.07
N SER A 620 -8.14 -7.15 -28.16
CA SER A 620 -6.77 -6.57 -28.17
C SER A 620 -6.60 -5.42 -27.17
N ILE A 621 -7.60 -4.55 -27.07
CA ILE A 621 -7.63 -3.43 -26.13
C ILE A 621 -7.77 -3.97 -24.69
N LYS A 622 -8.68 -4.92 -24.47
CA LYS A 622 -8.89 -5.57 -23.16
C LYS A 622 -7.63 -6.29 -22.67
N SER A 623 -6.98 -7.08 -23.53
CA SER A 623 -5.73 -7.77 -23.23
C SER A 623 -4.60 -6.78 -22.91
N THR A 624 -4.56 -5.61 -23.56
CA THR A 624 -3.56 -4.56 -23.27
C THR A 624 -3.67 -4.08 -21.83
N PHE A 625 -4.87 -3.74 -21.37
CA PHE A 625 -5.10 -3.37 -19.97
C PHE A 625 -4.76 -4.53 -19.01
N GLY A 626 -5.14 -5.76 -19.38
CA GLY A 626 -4.81 -6.96 -18.61
C GLY A 626 -3.31 -7.19 -18.44
N ALA A 627 -2.50 -6.92 -19.46
CA ALA A 627 -1.04 -7.10 -19.38
C ALA A 627 -0.33 -6.12 -18.44
N PHE A 628 -0.90 -4.92 -18.27
CA PHE A 628 -0.45 -3.98 -17.23
C PHE A 628 -1.05 -4.28 -15.84
N GLY A 629 -1.87 -5.34 -15.72
CA GLY A 629 -2.50 -5.76 -14.47
C GLY A 629 -3.65 -4.87 -14.02
N ILE A 630 -4.30 -4.17 -14.95
CA ILE A 630 -5.34 -3.20 -14.66
C ILE A 630 -6.71 -3.81 -14.92
N ASP A 631 -7.55 -3.89 -13.88
CA ASP A 631 -8.96 -4.22 -14.02
C ASP A 631 -9.73 -3.00 -14.56
N PHE A 632 -9.79 -2.89 -15.88
CA PHE A 632 -10.46 -1.80 -16.58
C PHE A 632 -11.99 -1.96 -16.58
N SER A 633 -12.51 -3.15 -16.28
CA SER A 633 -13.93 -3.47 -16.45
C SER A 633 -14.85 -2.56 -15.62
N LYS A 634 -14.40 -2.12 -14.45
CA LYS A 634 -15.18 -1.29 -13.51
C LYS A 634 -15.29 0.18 -13.94
N PHE A 635 -14.22 0.76 -14.50
CA PHE A 635 -14.13 2.21 -14.72
C PHE A 635 -14.17 2.62 -16.20
N ILE A 636 -13.85 1.70 -17.11
CA ILE A 636 -13.59 2.00 -18.51
C ILE A 636 -14.63 1.30 -19.39
N ASN A 637 -15.23 2.07 -20.31
CA ASN A 637 -16.07 1.60 -21.39
C ASN A 637 -15.35 1.78 -22.72
N ILE A 638 -15.23 0.69 -23.49
CA ILE A 638 -14.75 0.74 -24.87
C ILE A 638 -15.97 0.96 -25.75
N LYS A 639 -16.07 2.11 -26.40
CA LYS A 639 -17.16 2.43 -27.33
C LYS A 639 -16.69 2.29 -28.77
N GLU A 640 -17.39 1.45 -29.53
CA GLU A 640 -17.14 1.22 -30.95
C GLU A 640 -18.24 1.87 -31.78
N TYR A 641 -17.89 2.89 -32.56
CA TYR A 641 -18.82 3.54 -33.47
C TYR A 641 -18.75 2.81 -34.82
N ALA A 642 -19.61 1.80 -35.02
CA ALA A 642 -19.69 0.98 -36.22
C ALA A 642 -21.06 1.11 -36.94
N SER A 643 -21.15 0.60 -38.18
CA SER A 643 -22.36 0.63 -39.02
C SER A 643 -23.47 -0.32 -38.60
N PHE A 644 -23.12 -1.40 -37.89
CA PHE A 644 -24.04 -2.50 -37.64
C PHE A 644 -24.70 -2.35 -36.28
N ASN A 645 -25.98 -1.99 -36.31
CA ASN A 645 -26.87 -2.09 -35.17
C ASN A 645 -27.38 -3.52 -35.09
N ASP A 646 -26.71 -4.39 -34.33
CA ASP A 646 -27.44 -5.52 -33.77
C ASP A 646 -28.32 -4.96 -32.66
N ILE A 647 -29.57 -4.68 -33.01
CA ILE A 647 -30.62 -4.44 -32.02
C ILE A 647 -30.80 -5.78 -31.32
N SER A 648 -30.13 -6.00 -30.19
CA SER A 648 -30.50 -7.08 -29.29
C SER A 648 -31.89 -6.74 -28.76
N LYS A 649 -32.92 -7.26 -29.40
CA LYS A 649 -34.27 -7.25 -28.86
C LYS A 649 -34.22 -8.09 -27.59
N ASN A 650 -34.22 -7.43 -26.43
CA ASN A 650 -34.47 -7.99 -25.10
C ASN A 650 -33.30 -8.68 -24.37
N ASN A 651 -32.26 -7.92 -23.99
CA ASN A 651 -31.42 -8.34 -22.85
C ASN A 651 -31.63 -7.39 -21.67
N ASN A 652 -32.77 -7.55 -20.97
CA ASN A 652 -33.02 -6.90 -19.67
C ASN A 652 -32.01 -7.33 -18.60
N TYR A 653 -31.30 -8.44 -18.85
CA TYR A 653 -30.29 -9.01 -17.97
C TYR A 653 -28.96 -9.19 -18.70
N GLU A 654 -27.86 -8.99 -17.97
CA GLU A 654 -26.49 -9.29 -18.38
C GLU A 654 -25.95 -10.47 -17.55
N MET A 655 -25.25 -11.40 -18.19
CA MET A 655 -24.57 -12.50 -17.48
C MET A 655 -23.23 -12.00 -16.97
N LEU A 656 -23.01 -12.03 -15.67
CA LEU A 656 -21.78 -11.59 -15.03
C LEU A 656 -21.28 -12.63 -14.03
N GLU A 657 -19.98 -12.89 -14.06
CA GLU A 657 -19.30 -13.74 -13.08
C GLU A 657 -18.89 -12.90 -11.88
N LEU A 658 -19.52 -13.15 -10.73
CA LEU A 658 -19.26 -12.50 -9.45
C LEU A 658 -18.39 -13.40 -8.59
N LYS A 659 -17.31 -12.85 -8.03
CA LYS A 659 -16.51 -13.54 -7.01
C LYS A 659 -17.04 -13.18 -5.64
N LYS A 660 -17.41 -14.18 -4.85
CA LYS A 660 -17.97 -14.01 -3.51
C LYS A 660 -17.21 -14.81 -2.46
N ASP A 661 -17.14 -14.24 -1.27
CA ASP A 661 -16.50 -14.86 -0.13
C ASP A 661 -17.57 -15.69 0.59
N THR A 662 -17.17 -16.88 1.03
CA THR A 662 -18.06 -17.85 1.66
C THR A 662 -17.49 -18.31 2.98
N ILE A 663 -18.37 -18.61 3.94
CA ILE A 663 -18.01 -19.28 5.19
C ILE A 663 -18.20 -20.78 4.96
N ASP A 664 -17.09 -21.54 4.95
CA ASP A 664 -17.09 -22.99 4.76
C ASP A 664 -17.10 -23.74 6.10
N PHE A 665 -18.24 -24.37 6.41
CA PHE A 665 -18.41 -25.23 7.58
C PHE A 665 -18.02 -26.70 7.30
N GLY A 666 -17.69 -27.04 6.04
CA GLY A 666 -17.41 -28.40 5.60
C GLY A 666 -15.92 -28.72 5.44
N ASN A 667 -15.01 -28.00 6.11
CA ASN A 667 -13.58 -28.30 6.04
C ASN A 667 -13.28 -29.70 6.62
N THR A 668 -12.60 -30.54 5.83
CA THR A 668 -12.30 -31.95 6.14
C THR A 668 -11.73 -32.23 7.53
N ASN A 669 -10.92 -31.32 8.07
CA ASN A 669 -10.34 -31.45 9.39
C ASN A 669 -11.34 -31.21 10.53
N GLU A 670 -12.35 -30.37 10.34
CA GLU A 670 -13.39 -30.08 11.35
C GLU A 670 -14.51 -31.13 11.37
N LEU A 671 -14.77 -31.79 10.24
CA LEU A 671 -15.77 -32.85 10.11
C LEU A 671 -15.47 -34.07 11.00
N LEU A 672 -14.18 -34.36 11.23
CA LEU A 672 -13.71 -35.52 12.01
C LEU A 672 -13.66 -35.29 13.52
N VAL A 673 -13.80 -34.05 13.98
CA VAL A 673 -13.71 -33.70 15.41
C VAL A 673 -15.08 -33.81 16.06
N THR A 674 -15.19 -34.52 17.18
CA THR A 674 -16.41 -34.52 18.01
C THR A 674 -16.58 -33.17 18.68
N PRO A 675 -17.77 -32.53 18.63
CA PRO A 675 -17.97 -31.24 19.25
C PRO A 675 -17.80 -31.31 20.77
N ALA A 676 -17.16 -30.30 21.35
CA ALA A 676 -16.93 -30.15 22.78
C ALA A 676 -17.64 -28.88 23.27
N TYR A 677 -18.40 -29.00 24.36
CA TYR A 677 -19.14 -27.91 24.99
C TYR A 677 -18.55 -27.65 26.38
N ASP A 678 -18.67 -26.41 26.87
CA ASP A 678 -18.19 -26.06 28.21
C ASP A 678 -19.29 -26.32 29.25
N ASP A 679 -19.02 -27.16 30.26
CA ASP A 679 -20.02 -27.57 31.26
C ASP A 679 -20.32 -26.46 32.30
N LEU A 680 -19.51 -25.39 32.36
CA LEU A 680 -19.56 -24.36 33.41
C LEU A 680 -20.13 -23.00 32.98
N LEU A 681 -20.39 -22.81 31.69
CA LEU A 681 -21.01 -21.62 31.14
C LEU A 681 -22.34 -22.02 30.53
N ILE A 682 -23.40 -21.23 30.74
CA ILE A 682 -24.66 -21.30 29.97
C ILE A 682 -24.36 -20.77 28.56
N ASN A 683 -23.41 -21.37 27.87
CA ASN A 683 -22.95 -20.97 26.56
C ASN A 683 -23.31 -22.09 25.58
N ASP A 684 -24.25 -21.79 24.70
CA ASP A 684 -24.86 -22.66 23.69
C ASP A 684 -23.89 -23.13 22.58
N PHE A 685 -22.57 -23.06 22.81
CA PHE A 685 -21.54 -23.03 21.76
C PHE A 685 -20.58 -24.21 21.84
N SER A 686 -20.26 -24.81 20.68
CA SER A 686 -19.14 -25.75 20.60
C SER A 686 -17.81 -25.00 20.59
N ASN A 687 -16.91 -25.33 21.52
CA ASN A 687 -15.59 -24.69 21.66
C ASN A 687 -14.59 -25.08 20.55
N ASN A 688 -14.94 -26.07 19.73
CA ASN A 688 -14.01 -26.70 18.79
C ASN A 688 -14.54 -26.86 17.35
N LYS A 689 -15.73 -26.33 17.03
CA LYS A 689 -16.27 -26.26 15.66
C LYS A 689 -16.71 -24.85 15.31
N SER A 690 -16.70 -24.54 14.02
CA SER A 690 -17.12 -23.24 13.50
C SER A 690 -18.62 -22.99 13.70
N LEU A 691 -18.97 -21.78 14.13
CA LEU A 691 -20.33 -21.32 14.39
C LEU A 691 -20.50 -19.85 13.97
N VAL A 692 -21.65 -19.53 13.40
CA VAL A 692 -22.10 -18.15 13.17
C VAL A 692 -23.35 -17.90 14.02
N LYS A 693 -23.30 -16.88 14.89
CA LYS A 693 -24.44 -16.37 15.64
C LYS A 693 -24.67 -14.90 15.28
N ILE A 694 -25.90 -14.54 14.94
CA ILE A 694 -26.32 -13.15 14.77
C ILE A 694 -27.25 -12.83 15.94
N GLU A 695 -26.82 -11.91 16.81
CA GLU A 695 -27.53 -11.54 18.02
C GLU A 695 -28.44 -10.33 17.81
N SER A 696 -29.60 -10.37 18.47
CA SER A 696 -30.50 -9.23 18.61
C SER A 696 -30.85 -8.57 17.27
N ILE A 697 -31.39 -9.32 16.32
CA ILE A 697 -31.86 -8.79 15.03
C ILE A 697 -32.98 -7.75 15.29
N LYS A 698 -32.64 -6.46 15.24
CA LYS A 698 -33.59 -5.33 15.38
C LYS A 698 -34.01 -4.84 13.99
N THR A 699 -35.31 -4.75 13.73
CA THR A 699 -35.84 -4.09 12.53
C THR A 699 -36.43 -2.71 12.87
N GLN A 700 -36.18 -1.69 12.03
CA GLN A 700 -36.57 -0.30 12.34
C GLN A 700 -38.07 -0.06 12.10
N THR A 701 -38.89 0.05 13.14
CA THR A 701 -40.20 0.70 12.99
C THR A 701 -40.09 2.21 13.24
N LEU A 702 -39.98 3.02 12.19
CA LEU A 702 -40.05 4.48 12.27
C LEU A 702 -41.45 4.94 12.72
N ARG A 703 -41.64 5.24 14.02
CA ARG A 703 -42.75 6.09 14.46
C ARG A 703 -42.38 7.55 14.18
N LYS A 704 -42.85 8.09 13.06
CA LYS A 704 -42.95 9.55 12.88
C LYS A 704 -44.03 10.08 13.81
N ASN A 705 -43.71 10.29 15.08
CA ASN A 705 -44.38 11.25 15.94
C ASN A 705 -43.36 11.67 17.01
N ASN A 706 -43.12 12.98 17.08
CA ASN A 706 -42.10 13.61 17.91
C ASN A 706 -42.04 13.05 19.35
N ILE A 707 -40.79 12.87 19.80
CA ILE A 707 -40.31 12.54 21.16
C ILE A 707 -40.02 11.04 21.34
N THR A 708 -38.72 10.73 21.49
CA THR A 708 -38.05 9.44 21.77
C THR A 708 -38.10 8.36 20.67
N GLU A 709 -36.98 8.19 19.96
CA GLU A 709 -36.69 7.02 19.12
C GLU A 709 -36.61 5.77 20.00
N SER A 710 -37.53 4.84 19.83
CA SER A 710 -37.51 3.55 20.53
C SER A 710 -37.35 2.45 19.48
N TYR A 711 -36.18 1.81 19.46
CA TYR A 711 -35.93 0.63 18.66
C TYR A 711 -36.74 -0.54 19.23
N ALA A 712 -37.59 -1.18 18.42
CA ALA A 712 -38.23 -2.43 18.79
C ALA A 712 -37.27 -3.59 18.43
N SER A 713 -36.99 -4.48 19.39
CA SER A 713 -36.28 -5.74 19.15
C SER A 713 -37.18 -6.73 18.43
N GLY A 714 -36.71 -7.39 17.36
CA GLY A 714 -37.47 -8.46 16.67
C GLY A 714 -37.96 -8.12 15.27
N PHE A 715 -38.64 -9.08 14.63
CA PHE A 715 -39.22 -8.90 13.30
C PHE A 715 -40.57 -8.16 13.36
N SER A 716 -40.95 -7.50 12.25
CA SER A 716 -42.32 -6.99 12.09
C SER A 716 -43.33 -8.14 11.91
N LEU A 717 -44.64 -7.82 11.87
CA LEU A 717 -45.70 -8.81 11.64
C LEU A 717 -45.50 -9.57 10.31
N ASN A 718 -44.96 -8.91 9.29
CA ASN A 718 -44.66 -9.51 8.00
C ASN A 718 -43.16 -9.47 7.79
N TRP A 719 -42.52 -10.62 7.61
CA TRP A 719 -41.07 -10.68 7.45
C TRP A 719 -40.68 -11.70 6.40
N SER A 720 -39.46 -11.55 5.86
CA SER A 720 -38.84 -12.56 5.01
C SER A 720 -37.38 -12.78 5.40
N LEU A 721 -36.94 -14.03 5.36
CA LEU A 721 -35.56 -14.43 5.61
C LEU A 721 -35.02 -15.13 4.35
N GLU A 722 -33.95 -14.59 3.78
CA GLU A 722 -33.24 -15.16 2.64
C GLU A 722 -31.91 -15.77 3.09
N TYR A 723 -31.65 -16.99 2.62
CA TYR A 723 -30.48 -17.79 2.95
C TYR A 723 -29.86 -18.37 1.68
N PHE A 724 -28.62 -17.98 1.39
CA PHE A 724 -27.87 -18.43 0.22
C PHE A 724 -26.78 -19.41 0.65
N PHE A 725 -26.84 -20.65 0.19
CA PHE A 725 -25.94 -21.72 0.65
C PHE A 725 -25.64 -22.76 -0.43
N LYS A 726 -24.55 -23.53 -0.25
CA LYS A 726 -24.19 -24.67 -1.09
C LYS A 726 -23.62 -25.78 -0.23
N PHE A 727 -23.97 -27.03 -0.48
CA PHE A 727 -23.31 -28.15 0.19
C PHE A 727 -22.01 -28.50 -0.53
N ASN A 728 -20.97 -28.86 0.24
CA ASN A 728 -19.73 -29.36 -0.36
C ASN A 728 -20.02 -30.70 -1.07
N GLU A 729 -19.52 -30.87 -2.29
CA GLU A 729 -19.65 -32.15 -3.00
C GLU A 729 -18.98 -33.27 -2.20
N ALA A 730 -19.65 -34.42 -2.11
CA ALA A 730 -19.09 -35.56 -1.42
C ALA A 730 -17.77 -35.99 -2.06
N ILE A 731 -16.70 -36.02 -1.25
CA ILE A 731 -15.37 -36.48 -1.66
C ILE A 731 -15.52 -37.89 -2.27
N LYS A 732 -15.36 -38.00 -3.58
CA LYS A 732 -15.37 -39.28 -4.31
C LYS A 732 -14.03 -40.03 -4.20
N GLU A 733 -13.03 -39.48 -3.51
CA GLU A 733 -11.62 -39.89 -3.61
C GLU A 733 -10.92 -40.28 -2.28
N ILE A 734 -11.65 -40.78 -1.27
CA ILE A 734 -10.98 -41.41 -0.10
C ILE A 734 -11.54 -42.82 0.16
N ASP A 735 -10.89 -43.79 -0.49
CA ASP A 735 -10.58 -45.15 -0.06
C ASP A 735 -11.53 -45.90 0.89
N VAL A 736 -12.38 -46.75 0.31
CA VAL A 736 -12.49 -48.23 0.43
C VAL A 736 -12.31 -48.96 1.78
N LEU A 737 -11.92 -48.34 2.91
CA LEU A 737 -11.57 -49.11 4.11
C LEU A 737 -12.18 -48.71 5.46
N ASN A 738 -13.11 -47.76 5.56
CA ASN A 738 -13.96 -47.64 6.75
C ASN A 738 -15.33 -47.05 6.40
N ASP A 739 -16.40 -47.76 6.78
CA ASP A 739 -17.82 -47.42 6.61
C ASP A 739 -18.29 -46.23 7.49
N LEU A 740 -17.44 -45.21 7.68
CA LEU A 740 -17.74 -44.04 8.49
C LEU A 740 -17.22 -42.80 7.75
N ASN A 741 -18.16 -41.96 7.31
CA ASN A 741 -18.04 -40.54 6.88
C ASN A 741 -18.66 -40.25 5.50
N GLY A 742 -19.86 -40.77 5.26
CA GLY A 742 -20.83 -40.07 4.41
C GLY A 742 -21.42 -38.88 5.19
N TYR A 743 -21.68 -37.76 4.49
CA TYR A 743 -22.42 -36.61 5.03
C TYR A 743 -23.61 -37.07 5.87
N ASN A 744 -23.86 -36.40 7.01
CA ASN A 744 -25.01 -36.73 7.86
C ASN A 744 -26.30 -36.68 7.02
N SER A 745 -27.15 -37.69 7.16
CA SER A 745 -28.40 -37.81 6.41
C SER A 745 -29.41 -36.73 6.76
N LYS A 746 -29.32 -36.17 7.97
CA LYS A 746 -30.10 -35.05 8.47
C LYS A 746 -29.12 -33.94 8.90
N GLN A 747 -29.32 -32.72 8.39
CA GLN A 747 -28.46 -31.57 8.69
C GLN A 747 -29.28 -30.30 8.92
N CYS A 748 -28.94 -29.53 9.93
CA CYS A 748 -29.53 -28.22 10.18
C CYS A 748 -28.96 -27.19 9.20
N LEU A 749 -29.81 -26.46 8.48
CA LEU A 749 -29.41 -25.35 7.62
C LEU A 749 -29.19 -24.09 8.45
N PHE A 750 -30.20 -23.73 9.24
CA PHE A 750 -30.15 -22.64 10.22
C PHE A 750 -31.26 -22.81 11.26
N ARG A 751 -31.08 -22.11 12.37
CA ARG A 751 -32.02 -22.04 13.49
C ARG A 751 -32.26 -20.60 13.89
N VAL A 752 -33.50 -20.26 14.20
CA VAL A 752 -33.88 -18.96 14.75
C VAL A 752 -34.37 -19.16 16.17
N ASP A 753 -33.72 -18.46 17.10
CA ASP A 753 -34.03 -18.50 18.51
C ASP A 753 -34.66 -17.17 18.95
N THR A 754 -35.66 -17.25 19.80
CA THR A 754 -36.30 -16.08 20.42
C THR A 754 -36.20 -16.19 21.93
N ASP A 755 -35.67 -15.17 22.60
CA ASP A 755 -35.39 -15.18 24.04
C ASP A 755 -34.65 -16.44 24.51
N ASN A 756 -33.61 -16.82 23.76
CA ASN A 756 -32.81 -18.02 23.96
C ASN A 756 -33.61 -19.32 23.84
N ALA A 757 -34.66 -19.44 23.00
CA ALA A 757 -35.35 -20.69 22.71
C ALA A 757 -35.65 -20.88 21.21
N PRO A 758 -35.47 -22.10 20.65
CA PRO A 758 -35.70 -22.33 19.23
C PRO A 758 -37.19 -22.21 18.90
N THR A 759 -37.49 -21.33 17.95
CA THR A 759 -38.84 -21.09 17.43
C THR A 759 -38.96 -21.36 15.94
N LEU A 760 -37.84 -21.46 15.21
CA LEU A 760 -37.80 -21.97 13.84
C LEU A 760 -36.53 -22.77 13.59
N ILE A 761 -36.67 -23.96 12.98
CA ILE A 761 -35.55 -24.81 12.58
C ILE A 761 -35.79 -25.29 11.14
N ALA A 762 -34.79 -25.14 10.27
CA ALA A 762 -34.80 -25.70 8.93
C ALA A 762 -33.75 -26.81 8.81
N TYR A 763 -34.15 -28.02 8.38
CA TYR A 763 -33.23 -29.13 8.15
C TYR A 763 -33.38 -29.74 6.76
N TYR A 764 -32.27 -30.23 6.23
CA TYR A 764 -32.19 -31.04 5.03
C TYR A 764 -32.07 -32.52 5.39
N ASN A 765 -32.98 -33.33 4.85
CA ASN A 765 -32.99 -34.79 4.98
C ASN A 765 -32.70 -35.43 3.62
N LYS A 766 -31.55 -36.08 3.48
CA LYS A 766 -31.21 -36.84 2.28
C LYS A 766 -32.12 -38.06 2.14
N HIS A 767 -32.60 -38.35 0.93
CA HIS A 767 -33.38 -39.56 0.68
C HIS A 767 -32.51 -40.80 0.89
N SER A 768 -33.08 -41.86 1.46
CA SER A 768 -32.40 -43.12 1.78
C SER A 768 -32.01 -43.98 0.57
N ASN A 769 -32.38 -43.57 -0.65
CA ASN A 769 -32.03 -44.30 -1.87
C ASN A 769 -30.55 -44.09 -2.23
N VAL A 770 -29.78 -45.19 -2.23
CA VAL A 770 -28.36 -45.22 -2.61
C VAL A 770 -28.19 -44.68 -4.04
N GLY A 771 -27.65 -43.47 -4.17
CA GLY A 771 -27.28 -42.86 -5.46
C GLY A 771 -28.00 -41.57 -5.85
N SER A 772 -29.07 -41.14 -5.16
CA SER A 772 -29.71 -39.85 -5.44
C SER A 772 -29.12 -38.71 -4.59
N ASN A 773 -28.70 -37.61 -5.23
CA ASN A 773 -28.36 -36.34 -4.55
C ASN A 773 -29.61 -35.57 -4.05
N LEU A 774 -30.79 -36.18 -4.18
CA LEU A 774 -32.07 -35.58 -3.82
C LEU A 774 -32.36 -35.77 -2.32
N GLY A 775 -32.90 -34.72 -1.73
CA GLY A 775 -33.36 -34.69 -0.35
C GLY A 775 -34.67 -33.93 -0.18
N LYS A 776 -35.11 -33.82 1.07
CA LYS A 776 -36.28 -33.08 1.52
C LYS A 776 -35.82 -31.99 2.48
N ILE A 777 -36.21 -30.74 2.24
CA ILE A 777 -36.06 -29.68 3.24
C ILE A 777 -37.34 -29.60 4.04
N THR A 778 -37.23 -29.66 5.36
CA THR A 778 -38.35 -29.49 6.28
C THR A 778 -38.07 -28.30 7.19
N ILE A 779 -39.06 -27.42 7.32
CA ILE A 779 -39.00 -26.23 8.16
C ILE A 779 -40.09 -26.35 9.22
N ASN A 780 -39.68 -26.41 10.48
CA ASN A 780 -40.57 -26.42 11.63
C ASN A 780 -40.60 -25.03 12.27
N ILE A 781 -41.80 -24.49 12.42
CA ILE A 781 -42.05 -23.15 12.96
C ILE A 781 -43.01 -23.30 14.13
N GLN A 782 -42.72 -22.60 15.23
CA GLN A 782 -43.62 -22.42 16.35
C GLN A 782 -44.13 -20.97 16.32
N PRO A 783 -45.33 -20.70 15.77
CA PRO A 783 -45.85 -19.35 15.59
C PRO A 783 -46.21 -18.65 16.91
N ILE A 784 -46.59 -19.43 17.92
CA ILE A 784 -47.01 -18.98 19.25
C ILE A 784 -46.07 -19.53 20.29
N LYS A 785 -45.52 -18.65 21.12
CA LYS A 785 -44.56 -19.01 22.15
C LYS A 785 -45.17 -20.04 23.11
N ASN A 786 -44.43 -21.11 23.41
CA ASN A 786 -44.80 -22.17 24.36
C ASN A 786 -46.13 -22.91 24.07
N ASN A 787 -46.66 -22.86 22.84
CA ASN A 787 -47.88 -23.58 22.47
C ASN A 787 -47.62 -24.54 21.31
N SER A 788 -47.63 -25.85 21.59
CA SER A 788 -47.38 -26.89 20.58
C SER A 788 -48.55 -27.16 19.65
N SER A 789 -49.77 -26.71 19.99
CA SER A 789 -50.99 -27.00 19.22
C SER A 789 -51.06 -26.30 17.86
N TYR A 790 -50.18 -25.32 17.62
CA TYR A 790 -50.18 -24.47 16.42
C TYR A 790 -48.87 -24.53 15.64
N ASN A 791 -48.04 -25.56 15.88
CA ASN A 791 -46.78 -25.72 15.16
C ASN A 791 -47.02 -26.05 13.69
N ILE A 792 -46.15 -25.53 12.84
CA ILE A 792 -46.22 -25.62 11.39
C ILE A 792 -45.01 -26.40 10.90
N GLU A 793 -45.24 -27.41 10.07
CA GLU A 793 -44.22 -28.14 9.33
C GLU A 793 -44.42 -27.87 7.83
N LEU A 794 -43.37 -27.35 7.18
CA LEU A 794 -43.33 -27.06 5.74
C LEU A 794 -42.30 -27.95 5.07
N ASP A 795 -42.71 -28.67 4.03
CA ASP A 795 -41.88 -29.66 3.35
C ASP A 795 -41.68 -29.33 1.88
N ILE A 796 -40.42 -29.24 1.45
CA ILE A 796 -40.03 -29.16 0.05
C ILE A 796 -39.32 -30.44 -0.36
N LEU A 797 -39.92 -31.19 -1.27
CA LEU A 797 -39.45 -32.51 -1.72
C LEU A 797 -38.51 -32.40 -2.92
N ASN A 798 -37.60 -33.36 -3.06
CA ASN A 798 -36.72 -33.54 -4.22
C ASN A 798 -35.79 -32.35 -4.52
N VAL A 799 -35.10 -31.84 -3.48
CA VAL A 799 -34.08 -30.78 -3.58
C VAL A 799 -32.68 -31.39 -3.70
N ASP A 800 -31.93 -31.02 -4.74
CA ASP A 800 -30.50 -31.36 -4.90
C ASP A 800 -29.62 -30.19 -4.46
N VAL A 801 -29.07 -30.21 -3.25
CA VAL A 801 -28.27 -29.13 -2.65
C VAL A 801 -26.76 -29.17 -2.98
N TYR A 802 -26.29 -30.20 -3.68
CA TYR A 802 -24.86 -30.45 -3.90
C TYR A 802 -24.32 -29.88 -5.21
N ASN A 803 -25.18 -29.75 -6.23
CA ASN A 803 -24.77 -29.36 -7.59
C ASN A 803 -24.44 -27.87 -7.70
N MET A 804 -25.32 -27.01 -7.19
CA MET A 804 -25.26 -25.57 -7.37
C MET A 804 -25.64 -24.84 -6.07
N PRO A 805 -25.19 -23.58 -5.89
CA PRO A 805 -25.67 -22.72 -4.84
C PRO A 805 -27.19 -22.54 -4.89
N LYS A 806 -27.83 -22.65 -3.72
CA LYS A 806 -29.26 -22.55 -3.53
C LYS A 806 -29.64 -21.25 -2.86
N TYR A 807 -30.78 -20.73 -3.29
CA TYR A 807 -31.48 -19.63 -2.65
C TYR A 807 -32.71 -20.19 -1.94
N LEU A 808 -32.77 -20.05 -0.61
CA LEU A 808 -33.93 -20.40 0.22
C LEU A 808 -34.54 -19.12 0.81
N CYS A 809 -35.81 -18.87 0.53
CA CYS A 809 -36.55 -17.73 1.08
C CYS A 809 -37.73 -18.21 1.93
N LEU A 810 -37.77 -17.81 3.19
CA LEU A 810 -38.92 -18.01 4.07
C LEU A 810 -39.66 -16.69 4.23
N THR A 811 -40.97 -16.71 4.14
CA THR A 811 -41.82 -15.52 4.27
C THR A 811 -42.96 -15.80 5.25
N GLN A 812 -43.30 -14.79 6.05
CA GLN A 812 -44.50 -14.75 6.89
C GLN A 812 -45.38 -13.59 6.44
N SER A 813 -46.64 -13.88 6.11
CA SER A 813 -47.66 -12.87 5.82
C SER A 813 -48.86 -13.04 6.74
N VAL A 814 -49.25 -11.97 7.42
CA VAL A 814 -50.39 -11.92 8.35
C VAL A 814 -51.55 -11.18 7.69
N ASP A 815 -52.70 -11.86 7.60
CA ASP A 815 -53.97 -11.28 7.17
C ASP A 815 -54.82 -11.00 8.42
N LEU A 816 -54.86 -9.73 8.83
CA LEU A 816 -55.57 -9.29 10.04
C LEU A 816 -57.10 -9.42 9.89
N ASP A 817 -57.63 -9.28 8.68
CA ASP A 817 -59.07 -9.34 8.42
C ASP A 817 -59.58 -10.79 8.50
N LYS A 818 -58.76 -11.75 8.07
CA LYS A 818 -59.07 -13.19 8.13
C LYS A 818 -58.53 -13.89 9.37
N ASN A 819 -57.77 -13.19 10.21
CA ASN A 819 -57.16 -13.73 11.42
C ASN A 819 -56.28 -14.98 11.14
N THR A 820 -55.48 -14.93 10.07
CA THR A 820 -54.60 -16.04 9.64
C THR A 820 -53.15 -15.61 9.46
N ILE A 821 -52.22 -16.51 9.75
CA ILE A 821 -50.79 -16.35 9.44
C ILE A 821 -50.44 -17.39 8.37
N THR A 822 -49.87 -16.92 7.25
CA THR A 822 -49.38 -17.79 6.17
C THR A 822 -47.86 -17.77 6.16
N TYR A 823 -47.27 -18.95 6.20
CA TYR A 823 -45.84 -19.14 5.99
C TYR A 823 -45.61 -19.77 4.62
N SER A 824 -44.67 -19.22 3.86
CA SER A 824 -44.28 -19.84 2.60
C SER A 824 -42.76 -19.88 2.43
N ALA A 825 -42.29 -21.01 1.92
CA ALA A 825 -40.88 -21.32 1.69
C ALA A 825 -40.65 -21.53 0.19
N PHE A 826 -39.61 -20.91 -0.35
CA PHE A 826 -39.23 -20.96 -1.76
C PHE A 826 -37.78 -21.41 -1.88
N ILE A 827 -37.49 -22.33 -2.80
CA ILE A 827 -36.12 -22.76 -3.10
C ILE A 827 -35.90 -22.97 -4.60
N ASP A 828 -34.77 -22.46 -5.10
CA ASP A 828 -34.29 -22.71 -6.47
C ASP A 828 -32.78 -22.35 -6.60
N ASP A 829 -32.20 -22.63 -7.77
CA ASP A 829 -30.78 -22.42 -8.08
C ASP A 829 -30.43 -20.94 -8.28
N VAL A 830 -29.31 -20.50 -7.71
CA VAL A 830 -28.78 -19.15 -7.97
C VAL A 830 -28.22 -19.09 -9.40
N GLY A 831 -28.68 -18.12 -10.18
CA GLY A 831 -28.09 -17.76 -11.49
C GLY A 831 -28.42 -18.65 -12.69
N LYS A 832 -28.95 -19.88 -12.51
CA LYS A 832 -29.24 -20.81 -13.61
C LYS A 832 -30.74 -20.91 -13.92
N GLN A 833 -31.21 -20.08 -14.84
CA GLN A 833 -32.48 -20.33 -15.55
C GLN A 833 -32.32 -20.07 -17.05
N ILE A 834 -31.94 -21.09 -17.82
CA ILE A 834 -32.04 -21.06 -19.30
C ILE A 834 -33.49 -21.38 -19.73
N GLU A 835 -34.26 -22.05 -18.87
CA GLU A 835 -35.69 -22.32 -19.04
C GLU A 835 -36.47 -21.87 -17.79
N ILE A 836 -37.72 -21.45 -18.00
CA ILE A 836 -38.67 -21.09 -16.94
C ILE A 836 -39.06 -22.39 -16.25
N LYS A 837 -38.35 -22.74 -15.17
CA LYS A 837 -38.77 -23.80 -14.25
C LYS A 837 -39.49 -23.11 -13.10
N ASP A 838 -40.65 -23.62 -12.70
CA ASP A 838 -41.36 -23.09 -11.53
C ASP A 838 -40.50 -23.30 -10.28
N ILE A 839 -40.18 -22.22 -9.56
CA ILE A 839 -39.45 -22.30 -8.28
C ILE A 839 -40.25 -23.20 -7.35
N GLN A 840 -39.57 -24.17 -6.74
CA GLN A 840 -40.18 -25.09 -5.79
C GLN A 840 -40.62 -24.31 -4.55
N SER A 841 -41.89 -24.48 -4.17
CA SER A 841 -42.48 -23.74 -3.05
C SER A 841 -43.37 -24.63 -2.20
N ALA A 842 -43.39 -24.39 -0.90
CA ALA A 842 -44.36 -24.92 0.04
C ALA A 842 -45.00 -23.76 0.82
N SER A 843 -46.32 -23.80 1.02
CA SER A 843 -47.03 -22.77 1.80
C SER A 843 -48.07 -23.42 2.70
N LEU A 844 -48.17 -22.94 3.94
CA LEU A 844 -49.16 -23.39 4.91
C LEU A 844 -49.75 -22.17 5.63
N THR A 845 -51.07 -22.17 5.79
CA THR A 845 -51.82 -21.13 6.51
C THR A 845 -52.40 -21.70 7.79
N THR A 846 -52.21 -21.02 8.92
CA THR A 846 -52.78 -21.44 10.21
C THR A 846 -54.30 -21.23 10.24
N SER A 847 -55.02 -22.10 10.94
CA SER A 847 -56.42 -21.89 11.32
C SER A 847 -56.57 -20.75 12.34
N GLU A 848 -57.81 -20.32 12.64
CA GLU A 848 -58.12 -19.28 13.64
C GLU A 848 -57.27 -19.44 14.91
N ILE A 849 -56.39 -18.47 15.15
CA ILE A 849 -55.45 -18.51 16.27
C ILE A 849 -56.20 -18.14 17.54
N VAL A 850 -56.29 -19.08 18.47
CA VAL A 850 -56.92 -18.87 19.77
C VAL A 850 -55.85 -18.93 20.87
N VAL A 851 -55.58 -17.80 21.50
CA VAL A 851 -54.60 -17.66 22.60
C VAL A 851 -55.34 -17.41 23.91
N LYS A 852 -54.85 -17.97 25.01
CA LYS A 852 -55.35 -17.61 26.35
C LYS A 852 -54.43 -16.54 26.95
N ASP A 853 -54.99 -15.46 27.48
CA ASP A 853 -54.20 -14.49 28.25
C ASP A 853 -53.74 -15.09 29.60
N ALA A 854 -52.92 -14.34 30.34
CA ALA A 854 -52.40 -14.76 31.65
C ALA A 854 -53.50 -14.96 32.71
N GLN A 855 -54.71 -14.43 32.49
CA GLN A 855 -55.89 -14.60 33.33
C GLN A 855 -56.82 -15.74 32.86
N GLY A 856 -56.49 -16.42 31.75
CA GLY A 856 -57.24 -17.55 31.20
C GLY A 856 -58.35 -17.17 30.22
N ASN A 857 -58.50 -15.90 29.84
CA ASN A 857 -59.49 -15.45 28.85
C ASN A 857 -59.04 -15.82 27.44
N VAL A 858 -60.01 -16.20 26.61
CA VAL A 858 -59.78 -16.60 25.22
C VAL A 858 -59.70 -15.37 24.33
N LEU A 859 -58.49 -15.01 23.89
CA LEU A 859 -58.22 -14.01 22.86
C LEU A 859 -58.41 -14.65 21.47
N LYS A 860 -59.25 -14.04 20.64
CA LYS A 860 -59.58 -14.53 19.30
C LYS A 860 -59.05 -13.63 18.18
N ASP A 861 -58.81 -12.35 18.43
CA ASP A 861 -58.40 -11.40 17.39
C ASP A 861 -56.89 -11.18 17.37
N LEU A 862 -56.24 -11.38 16.22
CA LEU A 862 -54.81 -11.16 16.00
C LEU A 862 -54.37 -9.73 16.36
N ASN A 863 -55.24 -8.75 16.19
CA ASN A 863 -55.00 -7.37 16.64
C ASN A 863 -54.80 -7.27 18.16
N THR A 864 -55.56 -8.04 18.95
CA THR A 864 -55.45 -8.08 20.42
C THR A 864 -54.28 -8.96 20.88
N ILE A 865 -53.95 -9.99 20.11
CA ILE A 865 -52.80 -10.87 20.36
C ILE A 865 -51.50 -10.12 20.08
N ALA A 866 -51.44 -9.31 19.02
CA ALA A 866 -50.29 -8.48 18.66
C ALA A 866 -50.09 -7.25 19.58
N SER A 867 -51.14 -6.77 20.26
CA SER A 867 -51.01 -5.69 21.23
C SER A 867 -50.37 -6.12 22.57
N ASN A 868 -50.44 -7.41 22.89
CA ASN A 868 -49.77 -7.98 24.06
C ASN A 868 -48.37 -8.48 23.65
N ASP A 869 -47.35 -7.70 24.01
CA ASP A 869 -45.94 -8.10 23.84
C ASP A 869 -45.73 -9.49 24.50
N ASN A 870 -45.16 -10.47 23.77
CA ASN A 870 -44.81 -11.87 24.14
C ASN A 870 -45.66 -13.04 23.61
N ASN A 871 -46.78 -12.84 22.90
CA ASN A 871 -47.59 -13.98 22.45
C ASN A 871 -47.14 -14.58 21.09
N LEU A 872 -46.82 -13.73 20.12
CA LEU A 872 -46.28 -14.13 18.82
C LEU A 872 -44.78 -14.32 18.92
N SER A 873 -44.26 -15.43 18.40
CA SER A 873 -42.86 -15.83 18.59
C SER A 873 -41.86 -14.80 18.04
N PHE A 874 -42.12 -14.23 16.86
CA PHE A 874 -41.17 -13.35 16.16
C PHE A 874 -41.43 -11.85 16.34
N TYR A 875 -42.61 -11.46 16.82
CA TYR A 875 -43.03 -10.07 16.88
C TYR A 875 -42.58 -9.43 18.20
N LYS A 876 -41.75 -8.39 18.11
CA LYS A 876 -41.20 -7.61 19.24
C LYS A 876 -40.33 -8.37 20.26
N ASN A 877 -39.93 -9.61 19.96
CA ASN A 877 -39.02 -10.39 20.81
C ASN A 877 -37.57 -10.30 20.30
N THR A 878 -36.59 -10.57 21.14
CA THR A 878 -35.19 -10.64 20.69
C THR A 878 -35.01 -11.89 19.81
N VAL A 879 -34.59 -11.70 18.55
CA VAL A 879 -34.39 -12.77 17.57
C VAL A 879 -32.90 -12.97 17.31
N ASP A 880 -32.43 -14.19 17.51
CA ASP A 880 -31.06 -14.63 17.22
C ASP A 880 -31.06 -15.66 16.07
N LEU A 881 -30.16 -15.52 15.10
CA LEU A 881 -29.96 -16.51 14.03
C LEU A 881 -28.69 -17.31 14.30
N MET A 882 -28.79 -18.64 14.27
CA MET A 882 -27.67 -19.55 14.51
C MET A 882 -27.44 -20.51 13.35
N ILE A 883 -26.17 -20.67 12.95
CA ILE A 883 -25.71 -21.58 11.90
C ILE A 883 -24.43 -22.28 12.36
N GLY A 884 -24.35 -23.59 12.14
CA GLY A 884 -23.24 -24.42 12.59
C GLY A 884 -23.64 -25.25 13.79
N ASN A 885 -22.67 -25.72 14.56
CA ASN A 885 -22.95 -26.70 15.61
C ASN A 885 -23.36 -26.05 16.94
N THR A 886 -24.61 -26.22 17.31
CA THR A 886 -25.21 -25.66 18.52
C THR A 886 -25.72 -26.77 19.43
N ASN A 887 -25.44 -26.70 20.73
CA ASN A 887 -26.13 -27.54 21.73
C ASN A 887 -27.17 -26.69 22.43
N TYR A 888 -28.33 -27.27 22.75
CA TYR A 888 -29.38 -26.53 23.42
C TYR A 888 -30.25 -27.44 24.28
N ILE A 889 -30.36 -27.09 25.55
CA ILE A 889 -31.04 -27.88 26.60
C ILE A 889 -32.21 -27.06 27.12
N SER A 890 -33.32 -27.02 26.38
CA SER A 890 -34.60 -26.57 26.96
C SER A 890 -35.75 -27.51 26.60
N ASN A 891 -36.84 -27.44 27.37
CA ASN A 891 -38.01 -28.31 27.23
C ASN A 891 -39.08 -27.64 26.35
N ASN A 892 -38.80 -27.40 25.08
CA ASN A 892 -39.78 -26.91 24.10
C ASN A 892 -40.02 -27.98 23.00
N TYR A 893 -41.13 -27.88 22.26
CA TYR A 893 -41.47 -28.85 21.21
C TYR A 893 -40.36 -28.98 20.15
N LEU A 894 -39.75 -27.85 19.76
CA LEU A 894 -38.71 -27.81 18.73
C LEU A 894 -37.37 -28.39 19.20
N SER A 895 -37.07 -28.36 20.50
CA SER A 895 -35.86 -29.00 21.05
C SER A 895 -35.99 -30.52 21.10
N ALA A 896 -37.19 -31.08 21.28
CA ALA A 896 -37.43 -32.53 21.22
C ALA A 896 -37.20 -33.14 19.81
N LEU A 897 -37.22 -32.31 18.76
CA LEU A 897 -36.95 -32.70 17.37
C LEU A 897 -35.44 -32.77 17.03
N ILE A 898 -34.59 -32.26 17.92
CA ILE A 898 -33.12 -32.28 17.84
C ILE A 898 -32.63 -33.35 18.84
N ALA A 899 -32.48 -34.60 18.38
CA ALA A 899 -32.20 -35.72 19.27
C ALA A 899 -30.70 -36.06 19.40
N THR A 900 -29.86 -35.66 18.42
CA THR A 900 -28.42 -35.97 18.39
C THR A 900 -27.55 -34.79 17.94
N ASP A 901 -26.31 -34.70 18.42
CA ASP A 901 -25.30 -33.72 17.98
C ASP A 901 -24.99 -33.77 16.47
N LYS A 902 -25.37 -34.86 15.78
CA LYS A 902 -25.18 -35.01 14.33
C LYS A 902 -26.28 -34.29 13.53
N ASP A 903 -27.46 -34.10 14.13
CA ASP A 903 -28.60 -33.45 13.47
C ASP A 903 -28.44 -31.91 13.42
N THR A 904 -27.57 -31.34 14.27
CA THR A 904 -27.30 -29.90 14.36
C THR A 904 -26.18 -29.42 13.46
N THR A 905 -25.42 -30.32 12.82
CA THR A 905 -24.26 -29.92 12.00
C THR A 905 -24.68 -29.43 10.62
N PHE A 906 -24.17 -28.27 10.21
CA PHE A 906 -24.20 -27.78 8.83
C PHE A 906 -22.85 -28.09 8.15
N GLN A 907 -22.84 -28.79 7.01
CA GLN A 907 -21.61 -29.22 6.31
C GLN A 907 -21.51 -28.60 4.90
N GLY A 908 -21.69 -27.29 4.81
CA GLY A 908 -21.67 -26.54 3.55
C GLY A 908 -21.06 -25.16 3.66
N GLN A 909 -21.20 -24.41 2.58
CA GLN A 909 -20.76 -23.03 2.45
C GLN A 909 -21.96 -22.08 2.51
N VAL A 910 -21.81 -20.96 3.22
CA VAL A 910 -22.83 -19.89 3.28
C VAL A 910 -22.30 -18.66 2.55
N TYR A 911 -23.09 -18.12 1.62
CA TYR A 911 -22.72 -16.95 0.82
C TYR A 911 -23.26 -15.64 1.38
N LYS A 912 -24.54 -15.61 1.76
CA LYS A 912 -25.23 -14.36 2.15
C LYS A 912 -26.49 -14.67 2.96
N ILE A 913 -26.83 -13.78 3.88
CA ILE A 913 -28.05 -13.86 4.71
C ILE A 913 -28.71 -12.49 4.71
N ARG A 914 -30.04 -12.45 4.52
CA ARG A 914 -30.81 -11.20 4.53
C ARG A 914 -32.11 -11.37 5.30
N ALA A 915 -32.46 -10.35 6.07
CA ALA A 915 -33.73 -10.26 6.74
C ALA A 915 -34.48 -9.01 6.28
N TRP A 916 -35.76 -9.20 5.95
CA TRP A 916 -36.65 -8.20 5.40
C TRP A 916 -37.82 -7.99 6.34
N ASP A 917 -38.18 -6.73 6.53
CA ASP A 917 -39.29 -6.32 7.40
C ASP A 917 -40.66 -6.35 6.68
N LYS A 918 -40.72 -7.10 5.58
CA LYS A 918 -41.86 -7.27 4.69
C LYS A 918 -41.87 -8.71 4.17
N ALA A 919 -43.06 -9.25 3.88
CA ALA A 919 -43.23 -10.44 3.06
C ALA A 919 -42.87 -10.14 1.58
N LEU A 920 -41.87 -10.83 1.04
CA LEU A 920 -41.41 -10.62 -0.34
C LEU A 920 -42.44 -11.14 -1.36
N SER A 921 -42.64 -10.36 -2.42
CA SER A 921 -43.48 -10.72 -3.56
C SER A 921 -42.75 -11.73 -4.46
N ARG A 922 -43.51 -12.49 -5.25
CA ARG A 922 -42.94 -13.47 -6.19
C ARG A 922 -41.96 -12.82 -7.18
N ASN A 923 -42.19 -11.57 -7.56
CA ASN A 923 -41.30 -10.83 -8.47
C ASN A 923 -40.00 -10.43 -7.78
N GLU A 924 -40.05 -9.98 -6.52
CA GLU A 924 -38.87 -9.67 -5.70
C GLU A 924 -37.99 -10.92 -5.52
N ILE A 925 -38.62 -12.04 -5.16
CA ILE A 925 -37.95 -13.35 -5.02
C ILE A 925 -37.26 -13.77 -6.32
N ASN A 926 -37.95 -13.62 -7.47
CA ASN A 926 -37.37 -13.92 -8.78
C ASN A 926 -36.18 -13.00 -9.12
N ALA A 927 -36.19 -11.74 -8.70
CA ALA A 927 -35.10 -10.79 -8.93
C ALA A 927 -33.88 -11.14 -8.06
N HIS A 928 -34.10 -11.39 -6.77
CA HIS A 928 -33.04 -11.75 -5.82
C HIS A 928 -32.40 -13.11 -6.12
N LEU A 929 -33.15 -14.05 -6.70
CA LEU A 929 -32.61 -15.34 -7.15
C LEU A 929 -31.66 -15.21 -8.36
N LYS A 930 -31.97 -14.29 -9.29
CA LYS A 930 -31.15 -14.06 -10.49
C LYS A 930 -29.84 -13.35 -10.16
N ASP A 931 -29.89 -12.43 -9.20
CA ASP A 931 -28.77 -11.62 -8.77
C ASP A 931 -28.67 -11.57 -7.23
N ILE A 932 -27.63 -12.23 -6.69
CA ILE A 932 -27.32 -12.28 -5.26
C ILE A 932 -27.00 -10.91 -4.65
N GLU A 933 -26.76 -9.88 -5.47
CA GLU A 933 -26.54 -8.51 -5.03
C GLU A 933 -27.78 -7.62 -5.14
N ASN A 934 -28.87 -8.09 -5.75
CA ASN A 934 -30.10 -7.32 -5.88
C ASN A 934 -30.79 -7.19 -4.52
N THR A 935 -31.15 -5.96 -4.14
CA THR A 935 -31.83 -5.60 -2.88
C THR A 935 -33.13 -4.86 -3.13
N GLY A 936 -33.65 -4.90 -4.36
CA GLY A 936 -34.80 -4.12 -4.79
C GLY A 936 -36.12 -4.69 -4.27
N THR A 937 -36.92 -3.83 -3.65
CA THR A 937 -38.28 -4.13 -3.22
C THR A 937 -39.30 -3.23 -3.92
N ASP A 938 -40.52 -3.73 -4.10
CA ASP A 938 -41.63 -3.06 -4.77
C ASP A 938 -42.04 -1.76 -4.05
N ASN A 939 -41.87 -1.71 -2.72
CA ASN A 939 -42.01 -0.52 -1.91
C ASN A 939 -40.61 -0.02 -1.52
N ASN A 940 -40.26 1.20 -1.92
CA ASN A 940 -38.91 1.78 -1.84
C ASN A 940 -38.37 2.09 -0.43
N ASN A 941 -38.98 1.55 0.63
CA ASN A 941 -38.46 1.79 1.98
C ASN A 941 -37.20 0.93 2.20
N LEU A 942 -36.07 1.41 1.68
CA LEU A 942 -34.73 0.83 1.81
C LEU A 942 -34.16 0.94 3.23
N LEU A 943 -34.81 1.70 4.10
CA LEU A 943 -34.31 2.07 5.44
C LEU A 943 -34.39 0.92 6.47
N ASN A 944 -35.06 -0.20 6.17
CA ASN A 944 -35.38 -1.23 7.18
C ASN A 944 -34.81 -2.64 6.90
N ASN A 945 -33.90 -2.78 5.94
CA ASN A 945 -33.43 -4.10 5.50
C ASN A 945 -32.06 -4.44 6.10
N ILE A 946 -31.93 -5.63 6.69
CA ILE A 946 -30.69 -6.10 7.30
C ILE A 946 -30.00 -7.06 6.31
N ILE A 947 -28.82 -6.67 5.84
CA ILE A 947 -28.02 -7.44 4.89
C ILE A 947 -26.70 -7.81 5.56
N PHE A 948 -26.45 -9.11 5.70
CA PHE A 948 -25.17 -9.65 6.14
C PHE A 948 -24.40 -10.13 4.91
N ASP A 949 -23.36 -9.38 4.52
CA ASP A 949 -22.42 -9.77 3.46
C ASP A 949 -21.09 -10.17 4.09
N PHE A 950 -20.52 -11.28 3.64
CA PHE A 950 -19.24 -11.75 4.13
C PHE A 950 -18.17 -11.20 3.18
N VAL A 951 -17.32 -10.30 3.66
CA VAL A 951 -16.21 -9.72 2.88
C VAL A 951 -14.92 -9.88 3.67
N VAL A 952 -13.88 -10.44 3.06
CA VAL A 952 -12.57 -10.60 3.70
C VAL A 952 -11.65 -9.47 3.26
N ASN A 953 -11.80 -8.30 3.85
CA ASN A 953 -10.76 -7.26 3.82
C ASN A 953 -10.16 -7.15 5.22
N ASN A 954 -8.88 -7.50 5.42
CA ASN A 954 -8.20 -7.33 6.71
C ASN A 954 -9.01 -7.80 7.95
N LYS A 955 -9.74 -8.92 7.84
CA LYS A 955 -10.60 -9.45 8.92
C LYS A 955 -11.70 -8.46 9.35
N THR A 956 -12.55 -7.99 8.43
CA THR A 956 -13.69 -7.09 8.72
C THR A 956 -14.95 -7.56 8.02
N PHE A 957 -16.04 -7.85 8.74
CA PHE A 957 -17.37 -8.06 8.13
C PHE A 957 -18.07 -6.70 7.96
N THR A 958 -18.84 -6.51 6.89
CA THR A 958 -19.57 -5.25 6.63
C THR A 958 -21.06 -5.51 6.45
N THR A 959 -21.91 -4.94 7.31
CA THR A 959 -23.36 -4.86 7.10
C THR A 959 -23.66 -3.63 6.24
N ILE A 960 -24.22 -3.83 5.05
CA ILE A 960 -24.30 -2.77 4.01
C ILE A 960 -25.42 -1.72 4.30
N ASN A 961 -26.29 -1.95 5.29
CA ASN A 961 -27.39 -1.02 5.64
C ASN A 961 -27.39 -0.53 7.09
N SER A 962 -26.31 -0.73 7.84
CA SER A 962 -26.05 0.03 9.06
C SER A 962 -24.71 0.70 8.88
N ILE A 963 -24.74 2.03 8.76
CA ILE A 963 -23.59 2.91 8.52
C ILE A 963 -22.45 2.49 9.46
N ASN A 964 -21.42 1.78 8.98
CA ASN A 964 -20.02 1.75 9.44
C ASN A 964 -19.23 0.52 8.93
N GLU A 965 -17.93 0.69 8.67
CA GLU A 965 -16.97 -0.40 8.51
C GLU A 965 -16.66 -1.01 9.88
N VAL A 966 -17.00 -2.29 10.09
CA VAL A 966 -16.80 -2.95 11.38
C VAL A 966 -15.55 -3.83 11.37
N LYS A 967 -14.61 -3.56 12.28
CA LYS A 967 -13.37 -4.33 12.45
C LYS A 967 -13.60 -5.52 13.37
N LEU A 968 -13.12 -6.72 13.01
CA LEU A 968 -13.09 -7.84 13.95
C LEU A 968 -12.09 -7.54 15.06
N LYS A 969 -12.52 -7.64 16.32
CA LYS A 969 -11.63 -7.69 17.47
C LYS A 969 -11.48 -9.14 17.92
N ASP A 970 -10.24 -9.59 18.08
CA ASP A 970 -9.93 -10.85 18.74
C ASP A 970 -10.18 -10.68 20.24
N VAL A 971 -11.21 -11.34 20.77
CA VAL A 971 -11.43 -11.48 22.20
C VAL A 971 -10.90 -12.85 22.58
N SER A 972 -9.99 -12.87 23.56
CA SER A 972 -9.30 -14.06 24.07
C SER A 972 -10.19 -15.30 24.07
N ASN A 973 -9.98 -16.18 23.07
CA ASN A 973 -10.57 -17.51 22.78
C ASN A 973 -10.95 -17.74 21.29
N ASN A 974 -10.31 -17.06 20.32
CA ASN A 974 -10.63 -17.18 18.88
C ASN A 974 -12.09 -16.77 18.54
N ILE A 975 -12.70 -15.93 19.37
CA ILE A 975 -14.02 -15.35 19.12
C ILE A 975 -13.80 -14.04 18.37
N TYR A 976 -14.32 -13.97 17.15
CA TYR A 976 -14.33 -12.73 16.38
C TYR A 976 -15.65 -12.01 16.64
N GLU A 977 -15.58 -10.89 17.36
CA GLU A 977 -16.73 -10.02 17.58
C GLU A 977 -16.73 -8.85 16.58
N LEU A 978 -17.87 -8.65 15.93
CA LEU A 978 -18.23 -7.40 15.27
C LEU A 978 -18.65 -6.39 16.36
N ASN A 979 -17.79 -5.44 16.68
CA ASN A 979 -18.17 -4.29 17.52
C ASN A 979 -18.09 -3.00 16.71
N ASP A 980 -19.24 -2.37 16.50
CA ASP A 980 -19.28 -0.95 16.22
C ASP A 980 -18.81 -0.17 17.46
N ALA A 981 -18.08 0.92 17.25
CA ALA A 981 -17.71 1.85 18.33
C ALA A 981 -18.89 2.72 18.82
N TYR A 982 -20.13 2.38 18.43
CA TYR A 982 -21.38 3.06 18.76
C TYR A 982 -22.43 2.02 19.18
N GLU A 983 -23.03 2.22 20.37
CA GLU A 983 -23.83 1.25 21.14
C GLU A 983 -25.18 0.79 20.53
N ASP A 984 -25.45 0.93 19.23
CA ASP A 984 -26.84 0.85 18.72
C ASP A 984 -27.16 -0.17 17.61
N LEU A 985 -26.26 -1.07 17.19
CA LEU A 985 -26.51 -1.96 16.03
C LEU A 985 -26.24 -3.46 16.27
N ASN A 986 -26.98 -4.31 15.55
CA ASN A 986 -27.00 -5.79 15.66
C ASN A 986 -25.57 -6.39 15.61
N THR A 987 -25.21 -7.24 16.58
CA THR A 987 -23.89 -7.86 16.66
C THR A 987 -23.89 -9.24 15.99
N CYS A 988 -22.98 -9.48 15.03
CA CYS A 988 -22.73 -10.84 14.53
C CYS A 988 -21.42 -11.37 15.13
N LYS A 989 -21.49 -12.57 15.71
CA LYS A 989 -20.37 -13.27 16.34
C LYS A 989 -20.02 -14.47 15.48
N VAL A 990 -18.76 -14.56 15.06
CA VAL A 990 -18.23 -15.72 14.35
C VAL A 990 -17.18 -16.37 15.23
N MET A 991 -17.44 -17.60 15.66
CA MET A 991 -16.52 -18.38 16.47
C MET A 991 -15.78 -19.39 15.59
N THR A 992 -14.45 -19.41 15.69
CA THR A 992 -13.59 -20.29 14.88
C THR A 992 -12.53 -20.96 15.75
N ARG A 993 -11.95 -22.07 15.31
CA ARG A 993 -10.76 -22.66 15.94
C ARG A 993 -9.52 -22.38 15.08
N ASP A 994 -8.48 -21.86 15.73
CA ASP A 994 -7.10 -21.74 15.24
C ASP A 994 -6.83 -20.63 14.20
N THR A 995 -6.32 -19.50 14.70
CA THR A 995 -5.92 -18.29 13.94
C THR A 995 -4.62 -18.45 13.15
N SER A 996 -4.05 -19.67 13.08
CA SER A 996 -2.79 -19.93 12.39
C SER A 996 -2.94 -20.41 10.94
N ASN A 997 -4.14 -20.83 10.50
CA ASN A 997 -4.40 -21.25 9.12
C ASN A 997 -5.78 -20.82 8.64
N ASP A 998 -5.85 -19.64 8.00
CA ASP A 998 -7.00 -19.08 7.28
C ASP A 998 -7.61 -20.08 6.26
N LYS A 999 -8.52 -20.96 6.70
CA LYS A 999 -9.18 -21.97 5.82
C LYS A 999 -10.71 -21.97 5.84
N ILE A 1000 -11.36 -21.17 6.70
CA ILE A 1000 -12.83 -21.10 6.78
C ILE A 1000 -13.40 -20.21 5.68
N PHE A 1001 -12.71 -19.14 5.31
CA PHE A 1001 -13.15 -18.29 4.20
C PHE A 1001 -12.63 -18.82 2.86
N LYS A 1002 -13.54 -19.08 1.93
CA LYS A 1002 -13.21 -19.50 0.57
C LYS A 1002 -13.83 -18.56 -0.45
N TYR A 1003 -13.10 -18.32 -1.54
CA TYR A 1003 -13.60 -17.56 -2.68
C TYR A 1003 -14.24 -18.51 -3.69
N GLU A 1004 -15.48 -18.24 -4.08
CA GLU A 1004 -16.15 -18.94 -5.17
C GLU A 1004 -16.69 -17.96 -6.22
N SER A 1005 -16.56 -18.34 -7.49
CA SER A 1005 -17.12 -17.62 -8.63
C SER A 1005 -18.53 -18.09 -8.93
N LEU A 1006 -19.49 -17.18 -8.83
CA LEU A 1006 -20.90 -17.37 -9.14
C LEU A 1006 -21.24 -16.71 -10.48
N LEU A 1007 -21.98 -17.40 -11.33
CA LEU A 1007 -22.49 -16.82 -12.57
C LEU A 1007 -23.91 -16.29 -12.33
N CYS A 1008 -24.08 -14.97 -12.32
CA CYS A 1008 -25.34 -14.29 -11.99
C CYS A 1008 -25.95 -13.57 -13.22
N LYS A 1009 -27.29 -13.41 -13.20
CA LYS A 1009 -28.06 -12.63 -14.18
C LYS A 1009 -28.40 -11.28 -13.59
N ILE A 1010 -27.49 -10.32 -13.76
CA ILE A 1010 -27.64 -8.97 -13.21
C ILE A 1010 -28.56 -8.15 -14.11
N GLN A 1011 -29.35 -7.27 -13.53
CA GLN A 1011 -30.15 -6.33 -14.32
C GLN A 1011 -29.23 -5.44 -15.15
N ASN A 1012 -29.52 -5.31 -16.44
CA ASN A 1012 -28.68 -4.53 -17.34
C ASN A 1012 -28.71 -3.04 -16.90
N PRO A 1013 -27.58 -2.46 -16.44
CA PRO A 1013 -27.54 -1.07 -16.00
C PRO A 1013 -27.64 -0.07 -17.16
N LYS A 1014 -27.51 -0.55 -18.40
CA LYS A 1014 -27.54 0.27 -19.62
C LYS A 1014 -28.94 0.43 -20.18
N ILE A 1015 -29.90 0.77 -19.31
CA ILE A 1015 -31.31 0.93 -19.67
C ILE A 1015 -31.49 2.07 -20.68
N ASP A 1016 -30.70 3.13 -20.53
CA ASP A 1016 -30.79 4.36 -21.34
C ASP A 1016 -29.68 4.49 -22.39
N GLU A 1017 -28.75 3.53 -22.46
CA GLU A 1017 -27.76 3.52 -23.55
C GLU A 1017 -28.38 2.86 -24.79
N PRO A 1018 -28.37 3.51 -25.96
CA PRO A 1018 -28.72 2.82 -27.18
C PRO A 1018 -27.68 1.71 -27.43
N ILE A 1019 -28.12 0.45 -27.40
CA ILE A 1019 -27.26 -0.73 -27.58
C ILE A 1019 -26.59 -0.71 -28.97
N GLY A 1020 -27.24 -0.07 -29.94
CA GLY A 1020 -26.63 0.32 -31.22
C GLY A 1020 -26.15 1.77 -31.18
N PHE A 1021 -24.86 1.99 -31.47
CA PHE A 1021 -24.32 3.34 -31.58
C PHE A 1021 -24.96 4.04 -32.79
N ASN A 1022 -25.93 4.90 -32.50
CA ASN A 1022 -26.55 5.73 -33.52
C ASN A 1022 -25.47 6.59 -34.17
N ARG A 1023 -25.24 6.41 -35.47
CA ARG A 1023 -24.49 7.37 -36.28
C ARG A 1023 -25.27 8.69 -36.21
N VAL A 1024 -24.77 9.64 -35.40
CA VAL A 1024 -25.27 11.03 -35.44
C VAL A 1024 -24.71 11.66 -36.71
N ASN A 1025 -25.47 11.52 -37.79
CA ASN A 1025 -25.15 12.17 -39.04
C ASN A 1025 -25.62 13.62 -38.95
N VAL A 1026 -24.67 14.54 -38.97
CA VAL A 1026 -24.97 15.97 -38.89
C VAL A 1026 -25.64 16.39 -40.20
N ILE A 1027 -26.92 16.78 -40.14
CA ILE A 1027 -27.70 17.15 -41.33
C ILE A 1027 -27.24 18.49 -41.88
N SER A 1028 -27.01 19.51 -41.03
CA SER A 1028 -26.59 20.85 -41.45
C SER A 1028 -25.75 21.53 -40.37
N TYR A 1029 -24.87 22.45 -40.75
CA TYR A 1029 -24.02 23.21 -39.82
C TYR A 1029 -24.47 24.67 -39.74
N LYS A 1030 -24.57 25.22 -38.53
CA LYS A 1030 -24.80 26.67 -38.33
C LYS A 1030 -23.64 27.53 -38.82
N SER A 1031 -22.41 27.03 -38.70
CA SER A 1031 -21.19 27.74 -39.13
C SER A 1031 -20.72 27.28 -40.51
N GLU A 1032 -20.43 28.26 -41.36
CA GLU A 1032 -20.02 28.02 -42.75
C GLU A 1032 -18.66 27.30 -42.84
N GLY A 1033 -17.74 27.58 -41.91
CA GLY A 1033 -16.45 26.88 -41.82
C GLY A 1033 -16.56 25.37 -41.56
N ASN A 1034 -17.53 24.94 -40.73
CA ASN A 1034 -17.75 23.52 -40.46
C ASN A 1034 -18.45 22.81 -41.62
N SER A 1035 -19.34 23.52 -42.32
CA SER A 1035 -19.97 23.06 -43.57
C SER A 1035 -18.92 22.75 -44.65
N LEU A 1036 -17.93 23.64 -44.82
CA LEU A 1036 -16.82 23.45 -45.75
C LEU A 1036 -15.91 22.28 -45.37
N LEU A 1037 -15.55 22.15 -44.09
CA LEU A 1037 -14.70 21.06 -43.58
C LEU A 1037 -15.33 19.68 -43.72
N ALA A 1038 -16.64 19.57 -43.47
CA ALA A 1038 -17.39 18.31 -43.56
C ALA A 1038 -17.92 18.04 -44.99
N ASN A 1039 -17.67 18.95 -45.94
CA ASN A 1039 -18.24 18.91 -47.29
C ASN A 1039 -19.78 18.75 -47.29
N ASN A 1040 -20.46 19.30 -46.28
CA ASN A 1040 -21.90 19.25 -46.10
C ASN A 1040 -22.48 20.66 -46.23
N LYS A 1041 -23.05 20.96 -47.41
CA LYS A 1041 -23.60 22.27 -47.77
C LYS A 1041 -25.11 22.40 -47.53
N ASN A 1042 -25.71 21.53 -46.72
CA ASN A 1042 -27.13 21.61 -46.41
C ASN A 1042 -27.45 22.91 -45.63
N GLN A 1043 -28.56 23.56 -45.97
CA GLN A 1043 -28.99 24.80 -45.30
C GLN A 1043 -29.33 24.52 -43.83
N PHE A 1044 -28.86 25.38 -42.91
CA PHE A 1044 -29.20 25.28 -41.50
C PHE A 1044 -30.39 26.19 -41.15
N PRO A 1045 -31.40 25.75 -40.38
CA PRO A 1045 -31.60 24.40 -39.85
C PRO A 1045 -32.35 23.49 -40.85
N SER A 1046 -31.78 22.33 -41.15
CA SER A 1046 -32.48 21.27 -41.90
C SER A 1046 -33.06 20.23 -40.95
N ASN A 1047 -34.38 20.05 -40.97
CA ASN A 1047 -35.09 19.06 -40.15
C ASN A 1047 -35.31 17.72 -40.88
N ASN A 1048 -35.18 17.69 -42.20
CA ASN A 1048 -35.37 16.49 -43.03
C ASN A 1048 -34.03 15.99 -43.57
N MET A 1049 -33.87 14.66 -43.65
CA MET A 1049 -32.71 14.03 -44.29
C MET A 1049 -32.83 14.14 -45.82
N PRO A 1050 -31.81 14.68 -46.53
CA PRO A 1050 -31.76 14.66 -47.99
C PRO A 1050 -31.71 13.22 -48.52
N ILE A 1051 -32.27 13.00 -49.71
CA ILE A 1051 -32.25 11.68 -50.39
C ILE A 1051 -30.82 11.26 -50.75
N ASP A 1052 -29.95 12.21 -51.06
CA ASP A 1052 -28.54 11.98 -51.43
C ASP A 1052 -27.57 12.06 -50.23
N PHE A 1053 -28.06 11.87 -49.01
CA PHE A 1053 -27.22 11.98 -47.82
C PHE A 1053 -26.20 10.84 -47.76
N LYS A 1054 -24.91 11.16 -47.97
CA LYS A 1054 -23.81 10.20 -47.79
C LYS A 1054 -23.52 10.00 -46.31
N TYR A 1055 -23.73 8.77 -45.84
CA TYR A 1055 -23.34 8.36 -44.50
C TYR A 1055 -21.82 8.31 -44.37
N ASP A 1056 -21.27 8.90 -43.30
CA ASP A 1056 -19.86 8.72 -42.97
C ASP A 1056 -19.63 7.26 -42.54
N GLU A 1057 -18.84 6.51 -43.31
CA GLU A 1057 -18.44 5.13 -43.00
C GLU A 1057 -17.17 5.06 -42.12
N VAL A 1058 -16.93 6.07 -41.30
CA VAL A 1058 -15.72 6.11 -40.47
C VAL A 1058 -15.95 5.27 -39.21
N SER A 1059 -15.29 4.11 -39.11
CA SER A 1059 -15.19 3.35 -37.87
C SER A 1059 -14.37 4.14 -36.85
N ARG A 1060 -14.96 4.44 -35.69
CA ARG A 1060 -14.28 5.16 -34.59
C ARG A 1060 -14.28 4.30 -33.34
N VAL A 1061 -13.24 4.42 -32.53
CA VAL A 1061 -13.18 3.79 -31.20
C VAL A 1061 -12.77 4.84 -30.18
N SER A 1062 -13.52 4.92 -29.08
CA SER A 1062 -13.17 5.74 -27.92
C SER A 1062 -13.12 4.90 -26.65
N ILE A 1063 -12.34 5.38 -25.69
CA ILE A 1063 -12.23 4.77 -24.38
C ILE A 1063 -12.76 5.78 -23.37
N ASP A 1064 -13.94 5.51 -22.85
CA ASP A 1064 -14.67 6.44 -22.01
C ASP A 1064 -14.56 5.98 -20.54
N MET A 1065 -14.03 6.83 -19.68
CA MET A 1065 -14.04 6.65 -18.24
C MET A 1065 -15.24 7.40 -17.67
N SER A 1066 -16.12 6.69 -16.95
CA SER A 1066 -17.35 7.23 -16.39
C SER A 1066 -17.56 6.74 -14.96
N ILE A 1067 -17.74 7.68 -14.02
CA ILE A 1067 -18.18 7.39 -12.64
C ILE A 1067 -19.61 6.88 -12.63
N VAL A 1068 -20.42 7.37 -13.56
CA VAL A 1068 -21.84 7.09 -13.65
C VAL A 1068 -22.09 5.62 -13.94
N LYS A 1069 -21.16 4.92 -14.61
CA LYS A 1069 -21.20 3.46 -14.75
C LYS A 1069 -21.29 2.74 -13.41
N ILE A 1070 -20.47 3.14 -12.44
CA ILE A 1070 -20.44 2.52 -11.11
C ILE A 1070 -21.73 2.82 -10.37
N ILE A 1071 -22.16 4.08 -10.41
CA ILE A 1071 -23.42 4.52 -9.80
C ILE A 1071 -24.60 3.77 -10.43
N ASN A 1072 -24.67 3.65 -11.75
CA ASN A 1072 -25.73 2.93 -12.47
C ASN A 1072 -25.73 1.44 -12.13
N SER A 1073 -24.55 0.81 -12.01
CA SER A 1073 -24.42 -0.58 -11.60
C SER A 1073 -24.85 -0.83 -10.14
N ASP A 1074 -24.83 0.19 -9.29
CA ASP A 1074 -25.28 0.09 -7.91
C ASP A 1074 -26.77 0.41 -7.78
N ILE A 1075 -27.25 1.43 -8.50
CA ILE A 1075 -28.67 1.74 -8.68
C ILE A 1075 -29.41 0.52 -9.24
N SER A 1076 -28.83 -0.20 -10.22
CA SER A 1076 -29.48 -1.38 -10.80
C SER A 1076 -29.73 -2.49 -9.79
N LYS A 1077 -28.93 -2.58 -8.72
CA LYS A 1077 -29.17 -3.54 -7.63
C LYS A 1077 -30.37 -3.17 -6.76
N MET A 1078 -30.76 -1.89 -6.71
CA MET A 1078 -31.95 -1.46 -5.97
C MET A 1078 -33.24 -1.64 -6.76
N ILE A 1079 -33.16 -2.01 -8.05
CA ILE A 1079 -34.33 -2.20 -8.90
C ILE A 1079 -34.62 -3.70 -8.96
N SER A 1080 -35.83 -4.11 -8.58
CA SER A 1080 -36.27 -5.51 -8.65
C SER A 1080 -36.54 -5.92 -10.10
N ASP A 1081 -37.31 -5.11 -10.82
CA ASP A 1081 -37.67 -5.33 -12.22
C ASP A 1081 -37.68 -3.99 -12.98
N ILE A 1082 -37.26 -4.03 -14.25
CA ILE A 1082 -37.39 -2.90 -15.17
C ILE A 1082 -38.86 -2.49 -15.39
N ASN A 1083 -39.79 -3.43 -15.22
CA ASN A 1083 -41.23 -3.13 -15.26
C ASN A 1083 -41.64 -2.20 -14.12
N LEU A 1084 -41.04 -2.32 -12.94
CA LEU A 1084 -41.29 -1.42 -11.82
C LEU A 1084 -40.74 -0.02 -12.09
N PHE A 1085 -39.59 0.07 -12.78
CA PHE A 1085 -39.10 1.36 -13.26
C PHE A 1085 -40.04 1.97 -14.31
N THR A 1086 -40.57 1.14 -15.22
CA THR A 1086 -41.52 1.56 -16.26
C THR A 1086 -42.85 2.02 -15.68
N SER A 1087 -43.40 1.30 -14.69
CA SER A 1087 -44.67 1.64 -14.05
C SER A 1087 -44.62 2.99 -13.35
N LYS A 1088 -43.50 3.31 -12.70
CA LYS A 1088 -43.25 4.61 -12.04
C LYS A 1088 -43.25 5.77 -13.03
N ILE A 1089 -42.70 5.56 -14.23
CA ILE A 1089 -42.69 6.55 -15.33
C ILE A 1089 -44.07 6.68 -15.98
N SER A 1090 -44.77 5.56 -16.18
CA SER A 1090 -46.04 5.50 -16.92
C SER A 1090 -47.27 5.84 -16.09
N SER A 1091 -47.10 6.22 -14.82
CA SER A 1091 -48.22 6.62 -13.97
C SER A 1091 -48.98 7.79 -14.61
N SER A 1092 -50.32 7.74 -14.56
CA SER A 1092 -51.17 8.77 -15.18
C SER A 1092 -50.88 10.17 -14.62
N GLN A 1093 -50.51 10.25 -13.34
CA GLN A 1093 -50.06 11.48 -12.68
C GLN A 1093 -48.76 12.03 -13.30
N SER A 1094 -47.82 11.14 -13.65
CA SER A 1094 -46.59 11.52 -14.34
C SER A 1094 -46.81 12.07 -15.75
N VAL A 1095 -48.00 11.97 -16.35
CA VAL A 1095 -48.28 12.64 -17.64
C VAL A 1095 -48.45 14.16 -17.45
N PHE A 1096 -48.95 14.60 -16.29
CA PHE A 1096 -49.33 16.00 -16.02
C PHE A 1096 -48.31 16.79 -15.19
N ASP A 1097 -47.46 16.12 -14.41
CA ASP A 1097 -46.45 16.80 -13.58
C ASP A 1097 -45.30 17.42 -14.43
N TYR A 1098 -44.39 18.19 -13.82
CA TYR A 1098 -43.19 18.70 -14.51
C TYR A 1098 -41.97 17.76 -14.39
N SER A 1099 -41.93 16.88 -13.39
CA SER A 1099 -40.88 15.88 -13.17
C SER A 1099 -41.48 14.49 -12.96
N TYR A 1100 -40.64 13.45 -12.87
CA TYR A 1100 -41.05 12.11 -12.42
C TYR A 1100 -40.85 12.03 -10.90
N ASN A 1101 -41.88 12.41 -10.13
CA ASN A 1101 -41.82 12.50 -8.66
C ASN A 1101 -41.37 11.19 -7.98
N GLU A 1102 -41.75 10.03 -8.53
CA GLU A 1102 -41.38 8.73 -7.97
C GLU A 1102 -39.91 8.36 -8.23
N ILE A 1103 -39.34 8.82 -9.36
CA ILE A 1103 -37.90 8.66 -9.65
C ILE A 1103 -37.08 9.61 -8.78
N GLU A 1104 -37.58 10.82 -8.56
CA GLU A 1104 -36.94 11.80 -7.68
C GLU A 1104 -36.86 11.29 -6.24
N LYS A 1105 -37.94 10.70 -5.71
CA LYS A 1105 -37.93 10.02 -4.40
C LYS A 1105 -36.91 8.88 -4.36
N LEU A 1106 -36.89 8.01 -5.38
CA LEU A 1106 -35.87 6.95 -5.48
C LEU A 1106 -34.44 7.49 -5.46
N ARG A 1107 -34.20 8.63 -6.12
CA ARG A 1107 -32.91 9.30 -6.14
C ARG A 1107 -32.54 9.80 -4.74
N GLU A 1108 -33.48 10.45 -4.05
CA GLU A 1108 -33.28 10.91 -2.67
C GLU A 1108 -33.00 9.74 -1.72
N ASP A 1109 -33.77 8.65 -1.82
CA ASP A 1109 -33.57 7.45 -1.02
C ASP A 1109 -32.19 6.83 -1.27
N TYR A 1110 -31.76 6.73 -2.54
CA TYR A 1110 -30.43 6.24 -2.91
C TYR A 1110 -29.31 7.12 -2.33
N PHE A 1111 -29.36 8.44 -2.54
CA PHE A 1111 -28.30 9.35 -2.10
C PHE A 1111 -28.32 9.65 -0.60
N SER A 1112 -29.43 9.41 0.09
CA SER A 1112 -29.50 9.50 1.55
C SER A 1112 -28.46 8.58 2.22
N LYS A 1113 -28.18 7.41 1.61
CA LYS A 1113 -27.13 6.46 2.04
C LYS A 1113 -25.71 7.01 1.97
N TYR A 1114 -25.47 7.99 1.09
CA TYR A 1114 -24.13 8.55 0.81
C TYR A 1114 -24.00 10.01 1.26
N SER A 1115 -24.90 10.47 2.13
CA SER A 1115 -24.98 11.88 2.58
C SER A 1115 -23.79 12.33 3.46
N GLU A 1116 -22.94 11.40 3.90
CA GLU A 1116 -21.68 11.71 4.55
C GLU A 1116 -20.63 12.24 3.56
N SER A 1117 -19.95 13.32 3.94
CA SER A 1117 -19.21 14.23 3.05
C SER A 1117 -17.94 13.66 2.36
N ASN A 1118 -17.66 12.36 2.44
CA ASN A 1118 -16.39 11.77 1.97
C ASN A 1118 -16.52 10.51 1.08
N PHE A 1119 -17.72 10.11 0.63
CA PHE A 1119 -17.88 8.82 -0.06
C PHE A 1119 -17.27 8.77 -1.48
N ILE A 1120 -17.31 9.88 -2.24
CA ILE A 1120 -16.79 9.92 -3.63
C ILE A 1120 -15.58 10.86 -3.74
N ASN A 1121 -14.38 10.28 -3.90
CA ASN A 1121 -13.14 11.04 -4.07
C ASN A 1121 -12.84 11.34 -5.55
N TYR A 1122 -13.40 12.44 -6.06
CA TYR A 1122 -13.16 12.91 -7.44
C TYR A 1122 -11.69 13.23 -7.75
N SER A 1123 -10.91 13.67 -6.76
CA SER A 1123 -9.48 14.00 -6.95
C SER A 1123 -8.67 12.76 -7.32
N SER A 1124 -8.88 11.66 -6.60
CA SER A 1124 -8.24 10.38 -6.87
C SER A 1124 -8.61 9.84 -8.26
N ILE A 1125 -9.89 9.92 -8.64
CA ILE A 1125 -10.36 9.47 -9.96
C ILE A 1125 -9.76 10.34 -11.08
N GLY A 1126 -9.71 11.66 -10.91
CA GLY A 1126 -9.08 12.56 -11.86
C GLY A 1126 -7.59 12.27 -12.04
N ASN A 1127 -6.88 11.91 -10.97
CA ASN A 1127 -5.48 11.49 -11.04
C ASN A 1127 -5.33 10.15 -11.78
N ILE A 1128 -6.24 9.21 -11.57
CA ILE A 1128 -6.28 7.93 -12.30
C ILE A 1128 -6.52 8.18 -13.79
N PHE A 1129 -7.47 9.04 -14.16
CA PHE A 1129 -7.71 9.41 -15.56
C PHE A 1129 -6.48 10.01 -16.22
N LYS A 1130 -5.84 11.00 -15.58
CA LYS A 1130 -4.59 11.62 -16.08
C LYS A 1130 -3.48 10.59 -16.26
N TYR A 1131 -3.38 9.62 -15.36
CA TYR A 1131 -2.42 8.52 -15.46
C TYR A 1131 -2.71 7.66 -16.70
N PHE A 1132 -3.96 7.23 -16.91
CA PHE A 1132 -4.35 6.44 -18.09
C PHE A 1132 -4.14 7.19 -19.41
N ASP A 1133 -4.58 8.44 -19.49
CA ASP A 1133 -4.50 9.23 -20.72
C ASP A 1133 -3.04 9.46 -21.15
N ASN A 1134 -2.16 9.84 -20.22
CA ASN A 1134 -0.75 10.10 -20.53
C ASN A 1134 0.01 8.85 -21.03
N ILE A 1135 -0.34 7.68 -20.50
CA ILE A 1135 0.43 6.45 -20.68
C ILE A 1135 -0.18 5.56 -21.77
N MET A 1136 -1.45 5.18 -21.60
CA MET A 1136 -2.11 4.19 -22.44
C MET A 1136 -2.55 4.75 -23.79
N SER A 1137 -2.80 6.06 -23.91
CA SER A 1137 -3.32 6.65 -25.14
C SER A 1137 -2.41 6.37 -26.35
N SER A 1138 -1.09 6.52 -26.20
CA SER A 1138 -0.15 6.18 -27.29
C SER A 1138 0.00 4.68 -27.53
N ILE A 1139 0.01 3.87 -26.46
CA ILE A 1139 0.17 2.42 -26.62
C ILE A 1139 -1.05 1.85 -27.36
N LEU A 1140 -2.25 2.30 -26.99
CA LEU A 1140 -3.48 1.89 -27.65
C LEU A 1140 -3.58 2.44 -29.07
N TYR A 1141 -3.10 3.66 -29.33
CA TYR A 1141 -3.00 4.18 -30.69
C TYR A 1141 -2.16 3.27 -31.61
N ASP A 1142 -1.04 2.74 -31.13
CA ASP A 1142 -0.18 1.82 -31.90
C ASP A 1142 -0.83 0.42 -32.09
N ILE A 1143 -1.70 0.02 -31.16
CA ILE A 1143 -2.40 -1.28 -31.18
C ILE A 1143 -3.66 -1.25 -32.06
N VAL A 1144 -4.38 -0.13 -32.11
CA VAL A 1144 -5.60 0.01 -32.92
C VAL A 1144 -5.26 -0.06 -34.43
N PRO A 1145 -6.05 -0.75 -35.26
CA PRO A 1145 -5.81 -0.79 -36.70
C PRO A 1145 -5.86 0.60 -37.35
N SER A 1146 -5.01 0.85 -38.35
CA SER A 1146 -4.96 2.14 -39.06
C SER A 1146 -6.26 2.56 -39.74
N LYS A 1147 -7.15 1.60 -40.06
CA LYS A 1147 -8.48 1.85 -40.64
C LYS A 1147 -9.47 2.46 -39.63
N VAL A 1148 -9.21 2.33 -38.33
CA VAL A 1148 -10.10 2.76 -37.26
C VAL A 1148 -9.57 4.07 -36.67
N ARG A 1149 -10.43 5.07 -36.56
CA ARG A 1149 -10.08 6.35 -35.94
C ARG A 1149 -10.17 6.22 -34.41
N PHE A 1150 -9.02 6.18 -33.74
CA PHE A 1150 -8.94 6.20 -32.28
C PHE A 1150 -9.11 7.63 -31.74
N GLU A 1151 -10.16 7.87 -30.94
CA GLU A 1151 -10.44 9.18 -30.34
C GLU A 1151 -9.74 9.40 -28.99
N GLY A 1152 -9.05 8.39 -28.45
CA GLY A 1152 -8.33 8.49 -27.18
C GLY A 1152 -9.17 8.19 -25.95
N PHE A 1153 -8.66 8.60 -24.79
CA PHE A 1153 -9.36 8.51 -23.50
C PHE A 1153 -10.24 9.75 -23.29
N ASN A 1154 -11.51 9.52 -23.01
CA ASN A 1154 -12.47 10.57 -22.66
C ASN A 1154 -12.90 10.39 -21.23
N TYR A 1155 -12.89 11.49 -20.47
CA TYR A 1155 -13.59 11.55 -19.20
C TYR A 1155 -15.02 12.02 -19.48
N VAL A 1156 -16.00 11.13 -19.28
CA VAL A 1156 -17.39 11.39 -19.66
C VAL A 1156 -18.20 11.75 -18.41
N TYR A 1157 -18.90 12.88 -18.50
CA TYR A 1157 -19.96 13.24 -17.58
C TYR A 1157 -21.29 12.92 -18.27
N GLU A 1158 -22.04 11.99 -17.69
CA GLU A 1158 -23.35 11.56 -18.18
C GLU A 1158 -24.36 11.55 -17.02
N SER A 1159 -25.65 11.48 -17.34
CA SER A 1159 -26.69 11.37 -16.33
C SER A 1159 -26.84 9.92 -15.88
N HIS A 1160 -27.06 9.70 -14.59
CA HIS A 1160 -27.35 8.36 -14.07
C HIS A 1160 -28.80 7.93 -14.38
N ILE A 1161 -29.13 6.64 -14.19
CA ILE A 1161 -30.47 6.08 -14.52
C ILE A 1161 -31.62 6.87 -13.87
N LEU A 1162 -31.46 7.31 -12.61
CA LEU A 1162 -32.47 8.08 -11.88
C LEU A 1162 -32.50 9.59 -12.22
N GLU A 1163 -31.64 10.08 -13.12
CA GLU A 1163 -31.55 11.49 -13.54
C GLU A 1163 -32.27 11.71 -14.89
N ARG A 1164 -33.23 10.84 -15.18
CA ARG A 1164 -33.96 10.84 -16.45
C ARG A 1164 -34.74 12.14 -16.64
N HIS A 1165 -34.52 12.80 -17.77
CA HIS A 1165 -35.35 13.94 -18.16
C HIS A 1165 -36.78 13.48 -18.47
N LYS A 1166 -37.75 14.29 -18.08
CA LYS A 1166 -39.15 14.02 -18.39
C LYS A 1166 -39.45 14.27 -19.86
N TYR A 1167 -40.21 13.35 -20.46
CA TYR A 1167 -40.82 13.64 -21.76
C TYR A 1167 -42.06 14.52 -21.55
N GLU A 1168 -41.97 15.80 -21.90
CA GLU A 1168 -43.09 16.73 -21.83
C GLU A 1168 -44.11 16.43 -22.93
N TYR A 1169 -45.30 15.97 -22.54
CA TYR A 1169 -46.42 15.81 -23.46
C TYR A 1169 -46.98 17.18 -23.85
N LYS A 1170 -46.42 17.78 -24.90
CA LYS A 1170 -46.95 19.00 -25.51
C LYS A 1170 -48.24 18.68 -26.28
N ASN A 1171 -49.37 18.66 -25.60
CA ASN A 1171 -50.66 18.43 -26.25
C ASN A 1171 -51.06 19.60 -27.19
N LYS A 1172 -51.62 19.22 -28.33
CA LYS A 1172 -52.23 20.00 -29.44
C LYS A 1172 -51.40 21.00 -30.25
N ASN A 1173 -50.27 21.52 -29.75
CA ASN A 1173 -49.46 22.50 -30.50
C ASN A 1173 -48.30 21.90 -31.31
N SER A 1174 -48.16 20.57 -31.37
CA SER A 1174 -47.05 19.91 -32.07
C SER A 1174 -47.28 19.67 -33.57
N THR A 1175 -48.43 20.08 -34.14
CA THR A 1175 -48.71 19.96 -35.58
C THR A 1175 -48.69 21.29 -36.34
N SER A 1176 -48.45 22.42 -35.67
CA SER A 1176 -48.23 23.71 -36.32
C SER A 1176 -46.84 24.23 -36.00
N THR A 1177 -46.02 24.41 -37.04
CA THR A 1177 -44.78 25.18 -36.95
C THR A 1177 -45.15 26.65 -36.71
N ILE A 1178 -45.22 27.05 -35.45
CA ILE A 1178 -45.23 28.47 -35.10
C ILE A 1178 -43.79 28.95 -35.28
N MET A 1179 -43.50 29.54 -36.46
CA MET A 1179 -42.38 30.45 -36.57
C MET A 1179 -42.70 31.69 -35.72
N ASN A 1180 -42.17 31.74 -34.50
CA ASN A 1180 -42.08 32.99 -33.77
C ASN A 1180 -40.60 33.38 -33.70
N PRO A 1181 -40.15 34.42 -34.44
CA PRO A 1181 -38.74 34.81 -34.50
C PRO A 1181 -38.19 35.40 -33.20
N GLU A 1182 -39.04 35.63 -32.18
CA GLU A 1182 -38.64 36.30 -30.93
C GLU A 1182 -38.57 35.39 -29.69
N ASN A 1183 -39.01 34.13 -29.78
CA ASN A 1183 -38.84 33.17 -28.68
C ASN A 1183 -37.63 32.26 -28.92
N VAL A 1184 -36.44 32.85 -28.85
CA VAL A 1184 -35.22 32.09 -28.55
C VAL A 1184 -35.35 31.63 -27.11
N TYR A 1185 -35.89 30.43 -26.91
CA TYR A 1185 -35.66 29.70 -25.66
C TYR A 1185 -34.16 29.48 -25.56
N ASN A 1186 -33.50 30.31 -24.74
CA ASN A 1186 -32.16 30.06 -24.25
C ASN A 1186 -32.19 28.79 -23.39
N PHE A 1187 -32.11 27.62 -24.01
CA PHE A 1187 -31.42 26.49 -23.40
C PHE A 1187 -29.91 26.78 -23.44
N SER A 1188 -29.48 27.84 -22.77
CA SER A 1188 -28.10 27.94 -22.32
C SER A 1188 -28.01 27.16 -21.01
N ARG A 1189 -27.87 25.84 -21.10
CA ARG A 1189 -26.80 25.27 -20.29
C ARG A 1189 -25.56 25.97 -20.82
N ASP A 1190 -24.85 26.70 -19.97
CA ASP A 1190 -23.48 27.09 -20.28
C ASP A 1190 -22.82 25.87 -20.90
N ILE A 1191 -22.49 25.98 -22.19
CA ILE A 1191 -21.66 24.98 -22.84
C ILE A 1191 -20.43 24.93 -21.92
N PRO A 1192 -20.08 23.80 -21.30
CA PRO A 1192 -18.79 23.70 -20.70
C PRO A 1192 -17.82 23.88 -21.86
N VAL A 1193 -17.31 25.10 -22.01
CA VAL A 1193 -16.20 25.40 -22.89
C VAL A 1193 -15.15 24.40 -22.45
N SER A 1194 -14.86 23.41 -23.30
CA SER A 1194 -13.78 22.49 -23.00
C SER A 1194 -12.58 23.38 -22.73
N ARG A 1195 -12.01 23.33 -21.52
CA ARG A 1195 -10.77 24.04 -21.19
C ARG A 1195 -9.58 23.40 -21.89
N ARG A 1196 -9.73 23.00 -23.15
CA ARG A 1196 -8.62 22.62 -24.03
C ARG A 1196 -8.22 23.87 -24.79
N ASN A 1197 -6.94 24.23 -24.68
CA ASN A 1197 -6.36 25.33 -25.43
C ASN A 1197 -6.62 25.14 -26.94
N LEU A 1198 -7.09 26.19 -27.60
CA LEU A 1198 -7.30 26.25 -29.06
C LEU A 1198 -6.03 25.85 -29.85
N ASP A 1199 -4.85 26.05 -29.28
CA ASP A 1199 -3.56 25.70 -29.88
C ASP A 1199 -3.39 24.20 -30.15
N TYR A 1200 -4.12 23.32 -29.45
CA TYR A 1200 -3.99 21.87 -29.66
C TYR A 1200 -4.62 21.39 -30.99
N ASN A 1201 -5.58 22.14 -31.54
CA ASN A 1201 -6.22 21.80 -32.81
C ASN A 1201 -5.41 22.26 -34.03
N LEU A 1202 -4.63 23.33 -33.91
CA LEU A 1202 -3.78 23.85 -34.99
C LEU A 1202 -2.63 22.89 -35.37
N ASN A 1203 -2.12 22.12 -34.41
CA ASN A 1203 -1.05 21.16 -34.67
C ASN A 1203 -1.51 19.86 -35.37
N ARG A 1204 -2.82 19.58 -35.42
CA ARG A 1204 -3.36 18.41 -36.14
C ARG A 1204 -3.58 18.68 -37.63
N THR A 1205 -3.63 19.93 -38.05
CA THR A 1205 -3.86 20.33 -39.45
C THR A 1205 -2.59 20.44 -40.30
N LEU A 1206 -1.39 20.36 -39.71
CA LEU A 1206 -0.10 20.54 -40.40
C LEU A 1206 0.60 19.25 -40.83
N SER A 1207 -0.04 18.08 -40.72
CA SER A 1207 0.56 16.80 -41.18
C SER A 1207 -0.05 16.25 -42.48
N LYS A 1208 -0.58 17.14 -43.33
CA LYS A 1208 -0.83 16.88 -44.75
C LYS A 1208 0.01 17.82 -45.60
N GLU A 1209 1.33 17.70 -45.49
CA GLU A 1209 2.29 17.90 -46.59
C GLU A 1209 3.38 16.82 -46.47
#